data_AF-A0A2V8XCL9-F1
#
_entry.id   AF-A0A2V8XCL9-F1
#
_cell.length_a   1.000
_cell.length_b   1.000
_cell.length_c   1.000
_cell.angle_alpha   90.00
_cell.angle_beta   90.00
_cell.angle_gamma   90.00
#
_symmetry.space_group_name_H-M   'P 1'
#
loop_
_entity.id
_entity.type
_entity.pdbx_description
1 polymer ?
#
loop_
_entity_poly.entity_id
_entity_poly.type
_entity_poly.pdbx_seq_one_letter_code
_entity_poly.pdbx_strand_id
1 'polypeptide(L)'
;MVGETLDGGGIGLPSAGRNGLTRDQDLVGTWNSQVSPTLVNSVLGQWARRNYGFIGVTGQPNLDVPNLLAFGHNFGAFERYNESRVQLSDTISWVRGKHFAKFGFDENYVRNFVIWPGFTPSRDIFASLDDLLFSGPSNWGNAGCPFPLPSFLPSPCIVAFFWGAPIGPGPFNPAQPSPPVGTTWQNAFLPGQAQNFDISLNHSYWGFFGQDQWRITPKLTLNYGARYDFESGLGFYVNGDKRGIQPRIGIAYSPDPKTVIRAGYGLFYDRYTLTFFFVSGPQRPLNIPGLPTSKNMTTGTWLLNSAFLGACPPSFAGFPPNQPPACPPGAVPFDVINAMFENFITGSGTTNTSVPQVTADQFPNNQPYFQGGSVVDRNQRKPYSEQSSLEIDREIGKGLSVGAGYLFVAAHHLVRPIDLNVAPHVGTFPGTNKDIYNFALLEPSIPAPPGGSTGSAGIFYFTDTSGNSVHHGLTLQATQKAGKYFRLNANYTFAKTLDDGKFLVFVDTPQSNDQRSLERAVSNQNVRHRFVANFVADAPDKPFVRNFELSSIVTLQSPRPFTMFVGFDANSDGNPVNDRVGESARDTYLGDPLRTVDLRLSRLIHVNERSQLQLSVDSFNLLNRANVDEVFTVYGFLNFVNPVTGQPLAVPKHYKDGVVDPFNPVFGSPRTMLNPRQFQFAAKLVF
;
A
#
# COMPACT_ATOMS: atom_id res chain seq x y z
N MET A 1 5.44 -16.09 11.66
CA MET A 1 5.71 -14.64 11.51
C MET A 1 4.46 -14.03 10.94
N VAL A 2 3.94 -13.03 11.63
CA VAL A 2 2.72 -12.31 11.28
C VAL A 2 3.12 -11.17 10.34
N GLY A 3 2.67 -11.23 9.08
CA GLY A 3 2.93 -10.19 8.09
C GLY A 3 1.96 -9.02 8.24
N GLU A 4 2.41 -7.83 7.82
CA GLU A 4 1.56 -6.67 7.62
C GLU A 4 0.44 -6.99 6.60
N THR A 5 -0.79 -6.64 6.94
CA THR A 5 -1.83 -6.47 5.93
C THR A 5 -1.70 -5.07 5.36
N LEU A 6 -1.52 -4.95 4.05
CA LEU A 6 -1.37 -3.68 3.33
C LEU A 6 -2.56 -2.71 3.52
N ASP A 7 -3.69 -3.21 4.03
CA ASP A 7 -4.96 -2.49 4.17
C ASP A 7 -5.27 -2.01 5.59
N GLY A 8 -4.26 -1.88 6.46
CA GLY A 8 -4.44 -1.33 7.81
C GLY A 8 -4.98 -2.28 8.88
N GLY A 9 -4.93 -3.59 8.67
CA GLY A 9 -5.43 -4.62 9.61
C GLY A 9 -4.46 -5.06 10.73
N GLY A 10 -3.49 -4.23 11.11
CA GLY A 10 -2.63 -4.56 12.26
C GLY A 10 -1.88 -5.90 12.14
N ILE A 11 -1.69 -6.61 13.25
CA ILE A 11 -1.00 -7.91 13.30
C ILE A 11 -1.99 -9.02 12.87
N GLY A 12 -1.79 -9.62 11.69
CA GLY A 12 -2.54 -10.78 11.21
C GLY A 12 -2.21 -12.10 11.93
N LEU A 13 -3.13 -12.64 12.72
CA LEU A 13 -2.93 -13.88 13.47
C LEU A 13 -2.84 -15.13 12.57
N PRO A 14 -2.44 -16.32 13.09
CA PRO A 14 -2.29 -17.53 12.28
C PRO A 14 -3.50 -17.89 11.41
N SER A 15 -4.72 -17.57 11.86
CA SER A 15 -5.95 -17.76 11.06
C SER A 15 -6.04 -16.80 9.86
N ALA A 16 -5.38 -15.65 9.89
CA ALA A 16 -5.20 -14.77 8.73
C ALA A 16 -4.10 -15.23 7.76
N GLY A 17 -3.46 -16.37 8.06
CA GLY A 17 -2.46 -16.98 7.19
C GLY A 17 -3.00 -17.39 5.83
N ARG A 18 -2.11 -17.52 4.85
CA ARG A 18 -2.42 -18.00 3.50
C ARG A 18 -1.35 -18.98 3.02
N ASN A 19 -1.76 -19.98 2.24
CA ASN A 19 -0.88 -20.94 1.60
C ASN A 19 -0.46 -20.40 0.23
N GLY A 20 0.82 -20.07 0.09
CA GLY A 20 1.39 -19.55 -1.16
C GLY A 20 2.00 -20.65 -2.02
N LEU A 21 1.45 -20.84 -3.22
CA LEU A 21 2.06 -21.63 -4.29
C LEU A 21 2.39 -20.71 -5.46
N THR A 22 3.68 -20.53 -5.73
CA THR A 22 4.15 -19.76 -6.89
C THR A 22 4.82 -20.69 -7.87
N ARG A 23 4.41 -20.62 -9.14
CA ARG A 23 5.08 -21.28 -10.26
C ARG A 23 5.29 -20.28 -11.37
N ASP A 24 6.55 -19.96 -11.59
CA ASP A 24 7.00 -19.10 -12.68
C ASP A 24 7.71 -19.93 -13.73
N GLN A 25 7.39 -19.68 -14.99
CA GLN A 25 8.01 -20.31 -16.14
C GLN A 25 8.21 -19.26 -17.22
N ASP A 26 9.43 -19.14 -17.70
CA ASP A 26 9.78 -18.20 -18.75
C ASP A 26 10.69 -18.85 -19.79
N LEU A 27 10.52 -18.42 -21.03
CA LEU A 27 11.42 -18.70 -22.13
C LEU A 27 11.74 -17.36 -22.78
N VAL A 28 13.02 -17.00 -22.73
CA VAL A 28 13.54 -15.75 -23.29
C VAL A 28 14.60 -16.09 -24.31
N GLY A 29 14.53 -15.47 -25.48
CA GLY A 29 15.52 -15.57 -26.53
C GLY A 29 15.89 -14.19 -27.05
N THR A 30 17.18 -13.96 -27.23
CA THR A 30 17.70 -12.75 -27.87
C THR A 30 18.48 -13.13 -29.11
N TRP A 31 18.18 -12.49 -30.23
CA TRP A 31 18.89 -12.63 -31.49
C TRP A 31 19.62 -11.34 -31.82
N ASN A 32 20.96 -11.39 -31.87
CA ASN A 32 21.79 -10.23 -32.19
C ASN A 32 22.37 -10.39 -33.60
N SER A 33 22.15 -9.39 -34.45
CA SER A 33 22.67 -9.35 -35.82
C SER A 33 23.55 -8.12 -36.00
N GLN A 34 24.82 -8.33 -36.34
CA GLN A 34 25.71 -7.26 -36.78
C GLN A 34 25.54 -7.07 -38.30
N VAL A 35 24.72 -6.08 -38.69
CA VAL A 35 24.43 -5.80 -40.11
C VAL A 35 25.63 -5.14 -40.79
N SER A 36 26.39 -4.33 -40.04
CA SER A 36 27.65 -3.75 -40.49
C SER A 36 28.59 -3.53 -39.28
N PRO A 37 29.86 -3.14 -39.47
CA PRO A 37 30.75 -2.78 -38.36
C PRO A 37 30.21 -1.69 -37.43
N THR A 38 29.23 -0.90 -37.88
CA THR A 38 28.66 0.22 -37.15
C THR A 38 27.17 0.09 -36.85
N LEU A 39 26.50 -0.96 -37.34
CA LEU A 39 25.06 -1.16 -37.19
C LEU A 39 24.78 -2.55 -36.62
N VAL A 40 24.16 -2.58 -35.43
CA VAL A 40 23.77 -3.79 -34.73
C VAL A 40 22.27 -3.76 -34.48
N ASN A 41 21.59 -4.84 -34.80
CA ASN A 41 20.19 -5.08 -34.47
C ASN A 41 20.09 -6.17 -33.39
N SER A 42 19.19 -6.00 -32.44
CA SER A 42 18.94 -6.93 -31.35
C SER A 42 17.43 -7.12 -31.20
N VAL A 43 16.96 -8.34 -31.46
CA VAL A 43 15.56 -8.74 -31.29
C VAL A 43 15.46 -9.59 -30.02
N LEU A 44 14.48 -9.31 -29.17
CA LEU A 44 14.13 -10.12 -28.01
C LEU A 44 12.71 -10.65 -28.17
N GLY A 45 12.56 -11.97 -28.00
CA GLY A 45 11.28 -12.62 -27.84
C GLY A 45 11.19 -13.26 -26.46
N GLN A 46 10.09 -13.04 -25.76
CA GLN A 46 9.84 -13.67 -24.48
C GLN A 46 8.41 -14.21 -24.40
N TRP A 47 8.30 -15.41 -23.86
CA TRP A 47 7.06 -15.95 -23.34
C TRP A 47 7.25 -16.21 -21.85
N ALA A 48 6.33 -15.72 -21.03
CA ALA A 48 6.35 -15.98 -19.60
C ALA A 48 4.96 -16.32 -19.11
N ARG A 49 4.90 -17.22 -18.13
CA ARG A 49 3.68 -17.59 -17.43
C ARG A 49 3.95 -17.66 -15.95
N ARG A 50 3.13 -16.94 -15.19
CA ARG A 50 3.09 -16.96 -13.73
C ARG A 50 1.77 -17.56 -13.28
N ASN A 51 1.86 -18.54 -12.39
CA ASN A 51 0.72 -19.03 -11.63
C ASN A 51 0.99 -18.78 -10.16
N TYR A 52 0.12 -18.02 -9.52
CA TYR A 52 0.19 -17.68 -8.12
C TYR A 52 -1.12 -18.06 -7.45
N GLY A 53 -1.08 -19.04 -6.56
CA GLY A 53 -2.18 -19.40 -5.67
C GLY A 53 -1.86 -18.92 -4.26
N PHE A 54 -2.80 -18.24 -3.62
CA PHE A 54 -2.62 -17.65 -2.29
C PHE A 54 -3.90 -17.81 -1.47
N ILE A 55 -4.29 -19.07 -1.27
CA ILE A 55 -5.57 -19.45 -0.66
C ILE A 55 -5.49 -19.27 0.86
N GLY A 56 -6.57 -18.80 1.48
CA GLY A 56 -6.72 -18.73 2.94
C GLY A 56 -6.44 -20.07 3.62
N VAL A 57 -5.79 -20.06 4.80
CA VAL A 57 -5.70 -21.27 5.64
C VAL A 57 -7.04 -21.65 6.26
N THR A 58 -7.99 -20.71 6.27
CA THR A 58 -9.35 -20.84 6.76
C THR A 58 -10.28 -19.98 5.90
N GLY A 59 -11.56 -20.32 5.94
CA GLY A 59 -12.67 -19.57 5.38
C GLY A 59 -13.50 -18.85 6.44
N GLN A 60 -13.03 -18.76 7.68
CA GLN A 60 -13.71 -18.06 8.77
C GLN A 60 -13.84 -16.56 8.51
N PRO A 61 -14.80 -15.87 9.13
CA PRO A 61 -14.98 -14.42 9.04
C PRO A 61 -13.72 -13.65 9.40
N ASN A 62 -13.51 -12.51 8.73
CA ASN A 62 -12.42 -11.61 9.10
C ASN A 62 -12.83 -10.72 10.27
N LEU A 63 -12.47 -11.13 11.49
CA LEU A 63 -12.57 -10.24 12.65
C LEU A 63 -11.40 -9.26 12.61
N ASP A 64 -11.68 -7.97 12.73
CA ASP A 64 -10.71 -6.89 12.57
C ASP A 64 -10.85 -5.88 13.71
N VAL A 65 -9.73 -5.59 14.36
CA VAL A 65 -9.57 -4.41 15.21
C VAL A 65 -8.69 -3.44 14.42
N PRO A 66 -9.25 -2.34 13.88
CA PRO A 66 -8.57 -1.46 12.96
C PRO A 66 -7.18 -1.08 13.41
N ASN A 67 -6.20 -1.22 12.52
CA ASN A 67 -4.79 -0.87 12.75
C ASN A 67 -4.13 -1.60 13.95
N LEU A 68 -4.75 -2.68 14.46
CA LEU A 68 -4.25 -3.43 15.63
C LEU A 68 -4.15 -4.95 15.39
N LEU A 69 -5.24 -5.65 15.04
CA LEU A 69 -5.27 -7.11 14.87
C LEU A 69 -6.24 -7.56 13.78
N ALA A 70 -5.88 -8.61 13.04
CA ALA A 70 -6.77 -9.26 12.09
C ALA A 70 -6.77 -10.79 12.25
N PHE A 71 -7.95 -11.39 12.13
CA PHE A 71 -8.22 -12.82 12.27
C PHE A 71 -8.95 -13.35 11.03
N GLY A 72 -8.93 -14.66 10.79
CA GLY A 72 -9.78 -15.30 9.76
C GLY A 72 -9.41 -14.93 8.32
N HIS A 73 -10.32 -15.13 7.38
CA HIS A 73 -10.02 -14.97 5.95
C HIS A 73 -9.78 -13.52 5.55
N ASN A 74 -8.52 -13.11 5.37
CA ASN A 74 -8.17 -11.75 4.94
C ASN A 74 -8.79 -11.38 3.57
N PHE A 75 -9.44 -10.21 3.44
CA PHE A 75 -10.19 -9.77 2.24
C PHE A 75 -9.35 -9.04 1.17
N GLY A 76 -8.10 -8.66 1.48
CA GLY A 76 -7.28 -7.77 0.64
C GLY A 76 -6.45 -8.46 -0.44
N ALA A 77 -6.39 -9.81 -0.44
CA ALA A 77 -5.50 -10.56 -1.32
C ALA A 77 -6.22 -11.48 -2.30
N PHE A 78 -5.73 -11.54 -3.53
CA PHE A 78 -6.20 -12.48 -4.56
C PHE A 78 -5.95 -13.91 -4.10
N GLU A 79 -6.96 -14.78 -4.20
CA GLU A 79 -6.77 -16.22 -3.95
C GLU A 79 -6.02 -16.89 -5.09
N ARG A 80 -6.17 -16.36 -6.30
CA ARG A 80 -5.50 -16.84 -7.50
C ARG A 80 -5.16 -15.69 -8.42
N TYR A 81 -3.96 -15.73 -8.98
CA TYR A 81 -3.48 -14.81 -9.99
C TYR A 81 -2.70 -15.61 -11.04
N ASN A 82 -3.21 -15.64 -12.26
CA ASN A 82 -2.55 -16.25 -13.40
C ASN A 82 -2.24 -15.16 -14.43
N GLU A 83 -0.97 -15.01 -14.77
CA GLU A 83 -0.53 -14.12 -15.82
C GLU A 83 0.16 -14.91 -16.93
N SER A 84 -0.12 -14.56 -18.18
CA SER A 84 0.66 -14.99 -19.33
C SER A 84 1.05 -13.79 -20.16
N ARG A 85 2.34 -13.67 -20.44
CA ARG A 85 2.95 -12.57 -21.19
C ARG A 85 3.64 -13.08 -22.44
N VAL A 86 3.40 -12.41 -23.55
CA VAL A 86 4.21 -12.52 -24.77
C VAL A 86 4.82 -11.14 -25.02
N GLN A 87 6.13 -11.09 -25.16
CA GLN A 87 6.86 -9.86 -25.44
C GLN A 87 7.67 -10.00 -26.71
N LEU A 88 7.65 -8.95 -27.52
CA LEU A 88 8.54 -8.76 -28.65
C LEU A 88 9.18 -7.38 -28.52
N SER A 89 10.50 -7.33 -28.55
CA SER A 89 11.24 -6.07 -28.58
C SER A 89 12.28 -6.10 -29.69
N ASP A 90 12.52 -4.95 -30.30
CA ASP A 90 13.58 -4.74 -31.28
C ASP A 90 14.36 -3.48 -30.93
N THR A 91 15.68 -3.53 -31.07
CA THR A 91 16.56 -2.39 -30.90
C THR A 91 17.63 -2.37 -31.98
N ILE A 92 17.67 -1.26 -32.72
CA ILE A 92 18.74 -0.93 -33.66
C ILE A 92 19.70 0.05 -32.97
N SER A 93 20.99 -0.29 -32.95
CA SER A 93 22.08 0.55 -32.46
C SER A 93 23.01 0.92 -33.62
N TRP A 94 23.26 2.22 -33.81
CA TRP A 94 24.03 2.74 -34.92
C TRP A 94 25.10 3.73 -34.46
N VAL A 95 26.36 3.44 -34.80
CA VAL A 95 27.49 4.33 -34.56
C VAL A 95 27.81 5.08 -35.85
N ARG A 96 27.76 6.41 -35.84
CA ARG A 96 28.19 7.23 -36.98
C ARG A 96 28.98 8.44 -36.52
N GLY A 97 30.28 8.43 -36.75
CA GLY A 97 31.17 9.51 -36.33
C GLY A 97 31.14 9.70 -34.82
N LYS A 98 30.66 10.85 -34.36
CA LYS A 98 30.53 11.22 -32.94
C LYS A 98 29.20 10.79 -32.30
N HIS A 99 28.32 10.15 -33.06
CA HIS A 99 26.97 9.76 -32.64
C HIS A 99 26.87 8.27 -32.38
N PHE A 100 26.12 7.93 -31.34
CA PHE A 100 25.66 6.59 -31.05
C PHE A 100 24.15 6.62 -30.84
N ALA A 101 23.42 6.36 -31.92
CA ALA A 101 21.97 6.40 -31.94
C ALA A 101 21.39 5.02 -31.65
N LYS A 102 20.26 4.99 -30.94
CA LYS A 102 19.43 3.80 -30.75
C LYS A 102 17.99 4.10 -31.07
N PHE A 103 17.34 3.16 -31.74
CA PHE A 103 15.92 3.19 -32.06
C PHE A 103 15.33 1.83 -31.75
N GLY A 104 14.07 1.77 -31.36
CA GLY A 104 13.45 0.49 -31.12
C GLY A 104 12.00 0.58 -30.71
N PHE A 105 11.41 -0.59 -30.55
CA PHE A 105 10.09 -0.76 -30.00
C PHE A 105 10.05 -1.91 -29.00
N ASP A 106 9.01 -1.91 -28.19
CA ASP A 106 8.72 -2.92 -27.18
C ASP A 106 7.21 -3.12 -27.12
N GLU A 107 6.76 -4.33 -27.41
CA GLU A 107 5.37 -4.76 -27.30
C GLU A 107 5.27 -5.87 -26.27
N ASN A 108 4.28 -5.76 -25.38
CA ASN A 108 3.97 -6.79 -24.41
C ASN A 108 2.48 -7.04 -24.40
N TYR A 109 2.06 -8.21 -24.85
CA TYR A 109 0.69 -8.69 -24.71
C TYR A 109 0.56 -9.50 -23.43
N VAL A 110 -0.33 -9.07 -22.54
CA VAL A 110 -0.53 -9.67 -21.23
C VAL A 110 -1.96 -10.15 -21.08
N ARG A 111 -2.12 -11.38 -20.59
CA ARG A 111 -3.40 -11.97 -20.20
C ARG A 111 -3.38 -12.27 -18.72
N ASN A 112 -4.27 -11.62 -17.99
CA ASN A 112 -4.46 -11.83 -16.56
C ASN A 112 -5.77 -12.54 -16.30
N PHE A 113 -5.76 -13.44 -15.33
CA PHE A 113 -6.94 -14.02 -14.71
C PHE A 113 -6.74 -13.99 -13.21
N VAL A 114 -7.69 -13.43 -12.47
CA VAL A 114 -7.64 -13.43 -11.00
C VAL A 114 -8.95 -13.92 -10.41
N ILE A 115 -8.86 -14.42 -9.18
CA ILE A 115 -10.03 -14.69 -8.32
C ILE A 115 -9.86 -13.83 -7.07
N TRP A 116 -10.83 -12.94 -6.84
CA TRP A 116 -10.85 -12.04 -5.70
C TRP A 116 -12.20 -12.12 -4.99
N PRO A 117 -12.29 -12.88 -3.88
CA PRO A 117 -13.55 -13.02 -3.14
C PRO A 117 -13.91 -11.79 -2.30
N GLY A 118 -13.02 -10.79 -2.22
CA GLY A 118 -13.25 -9.57 -1.45
C GLY A 118 -13.63 -9.86 0.00
N PHE A 119 -14.70 -9.22 0.47
CA PHE A 119 -15.20 -9.31 1.85
C PHE A 119 -15.96 -10.62 2.14
N THR A 120 -15.67 -11.71 1.43
CA THR A 120 -16.34 -12.99 1.62
C THR A 120 -15.52 -13.87 2.59
N PRO A 121 -16.12 -14.54 3.60
CA PRO A 121 -17.55 -14.57 3.87
C PRO A 121 -18.05 -13.28 4.55
N SER A 122 -17.25 -12.66 5.44
CA SER A 122 -17.51 -11.32 5.96
C SER A 122 -16.22 -10.66 6.49
N ARG A 123 -16.25 -9.34 6.67
CA ARG A 123 -15.34 -8.58 7.53
C ARG A 123 -16.14 -7.90 8.62
N ASP A 124 -15.76 -8.14 9.85
CA ASP A 124 -16.46 -7.71 11.05
C ASP A 124 -15.50 -6.84 11.87
N ILE A 125 -15.85 -5.57 12.05
CA ILE A 125 -14.97 -4.58 12.66
C ILE A 125 -15.43 -4.30 14.09
N PHE A 126 -14.46 -4.31 15.00
CA PHE A 126 -14.60 -3.92 16.41
C PHE A 126 -13.81 -2.64 16.66
N ALA A 127 -14.38 -1.69 17.39
CA ALA A 127 -13.73 -0.38 17.63
C ALA A 127 -12.47 -0.48 18.50
N SER A 128 -12.38 -1.51 19.35
CA SER A 128 -11.23 -1.76 20.22
C SER A 128 -10.97 -3.24 20.45
N LEU A 129 -9.82 -3.56 21.04
CA LEU A 129 -9.51 -4.92 21.48
C LEU A 129 -10.47 -5.39 22.57
N ASP A 130 -10.86 -4.49 23.49
CA ASP A 130 -11.80 -4.82 24.54
C ASP A 130 -13.18 -5.14 23.95
N ASP A 131 -13.65 -4.37 22.96
CA ASP A 131 -14.89 -4.69 22.24
C ASP A 131 -14.86 -6.10 21.66
N LEU A 132 -13.76 -6.48 21.00
CA LEU A 132 -13.58 -7.83 20.47
C LEU A 132 -13.61 -8.89 21.58
N LEU A 133 -12.86 -8.70 22.68
CA LEU A 133 -12.75 -9.66 23.77
C LEU A 133 -14.06 -9.82 24.55
N PHE A 134 -14.82 -8.74 24.72
CA PHE A 134 -16.13 -8.73 25.38
C PHE A 134 -17.25 -9.30 24.49
N SER A 135 -17.03 -9.40 23.18
CA SER A 135 -17.97 -9.95 22.19
C SER A 135 -18.02 -11.48 22.14
N GLY A 136 -17.56 -12.17 23.19
CA GLY A 136 -17.69 -13.62 23.29
C GLY A 136 -19.16 -14.07 23.47
N PRO A 137 -19.56 -15.26 22.96
CA PRO A 137 -20.93 -15.77 23.05
C PRO A 137 -21.53 -15.80 24.47
N SER A 138 -20.70 -15.92 25.51
CA SER A 138 -21.15 -15.89 26.90
C SER A 138 -21.75 -14.54 27.33
N ASN A 139 -21.39 -13.46 26.63
CA ASN A 139 -21.74 -12.08 26.99
C ASN A 139 -22.84 -11.49 26.09
N TRP A 140 -23.20 -12.16 24.99
CA TRP A 140 -24.18 -11.65 24.03
C TRP A 140 -25.52 -11.36 24.69
N GLY A 141 -26.04 -10.14 24.49
CA GLY A 141 -27.25 -9.62 25.11
C GLY A 141 -27.19 -9.40 26.63
N ASN A 142 -26.16 -9.91 27.31
CA ASN A 142 -26.07 -9.97 28.77
C ASN A 142 -25.12 -8.93 29.39
N ALA A 143 -24.15 -8.44 28.63
CA ALA A 143 -23.18 -7.45 29.07
C ALA A 143 -23.20 -6.21 28.18
N GLY A 144 -22.89 -5.06 28.78
CA GLY A 144 -22.70 -3.81 28.05
C GLY A 144 -21.33 -3.74 27.37
N CYS A 145 -21.24 -3.04 26.24
CA CYS A 145 -19.98 -2.84 25.53
C CYS A 145 -18.98 -1.99 26.32
N PRO A 146 -17.68 -2.32 26.26
CA PRO A 146 -16.65 -1.47 26.83
C PRO A 146 -16.45 -0.21 25.97
N PHE A 147 -15.75 0.77 26.53
CA PHE A 147 -15.33 1.96 25.79
C PHE A 147 -14.41 1.56 24.61
N PRO A 148 -14.45 2.23 23.43
CA PRO A 148 -15.12 3.50 23.08
C PRO A 148 -16.63 3.41 22.84
N LEU A 149 -17.20 2.21 22.80
CA LEU A 149 -18.64 2.07 22.70
C LEU A 149 -19.34 2.37 24.05
N PRO A 150 -20.55 2.95 24.04
CA PRO A 150 -21.29 3.19 25.26
C PRO A 150 -21.73 1.88 25.94
N SER A 151 -21.60 1.82 27.27
CA SER A 151 -21.91 0.63 28.07
C SER A 151 -23.38 0.24 28.15
N PHE A 152 -24.30 1.07 27.64
CA PHE A 152 -25.70 0.69 27.49
C PHE A 152 -25.96 -0.13 26.22
N LEU A 153 -25.00 -0.20 25.29
CA LEU A 153 -25.10 -1.03 24.09
C LEU A 153 -24.78 -2.50 24.47
N PRO A 154 -25.64 -3.48 24.16
CA PRO A 154 -25.40 -4.88 24.51
C PRO A 154 -24.35 -5.57 23.62
N SER A 155 -23.46 -6.39 24.17
CA SER A 155 -22.55 -7.26 23.39
C SER A 155 -23.33 -8.17 22.42
N PRO A 156 -22.82 -8.53 21.22
CA PRO A 156 -21.50 -8.23 20.65
C PRO A 156 -21.30 -6.75 20.29
N CYS A 157 -20.05 -6.29 20.29
CA CYS A 157 -19.68 -4.87 20.22
C CYS A 157 -19.16 -4.49 18.83
N ILE A 158 -19.99 -4.72 17.81
CA ILE A 158 -19.61 -4.60 16.39
C ILE A 158 -19.97 -3.21 15.87
N VAL A 159 -19.04 -2.62 15.12
CA VAL A 159 -19.23 -1.28 14.53
C VAL A 159 -19.39 -1.30 13.01
N ALA A 160 -18.89 -2.32 12.32
CA ALA A 160 -19.13 -2.51 10.90
C ALA A 160 -19.16 -3.98 10.53
N PHE A 161 -20.01 -4.33 9.57
CA PHE A 161 -20.21 -5.68 9.07
C PHE A 161 -20.30 -5.65 7.55
N PHE A 162 -19.31 -6.22 6.86
CA PHE A 162 -19.24 -6.27 5.41
C PHE A 162 -19.34 -7.70 4.91
N TRP A 163 -20.00 -7.91 3.78
CA TRP A 163 -19.97 -9.21 3.13
C TRP A 163 -20.10 -9.12 1.62
N GLY A 164 -19.40 -10.02 0.92
CA GLY A 164 -19.59 -10.24 -0.52
C GLY A 164 -20.71 -11.24 -0.77
N ALA A 165 -21.66 -10.93 -1.64
CA ALA A 165 -22.73 -11.85 -2.02
C ALA A 165 -22.64 -12.24 -3.51
N PRO A 166 -22.38 -13.51 -3.86
CA PRO A 166 -22.33 -13.96 -5.23
C PRO A 166 -23.75 -14.02 -5.81
N ILE A 167 -23.98 -13.26 -6.88
CA ILE A 167 -25.29 -13.19 -7.58
C ILE A 167 -25.24 -13.85 -8.96
N GLY A 168 -24.03 -14.21 -9.42
CA GLY A 168 -23.79 -14.86 -10.71
C GLY A 168 -23.87 -13.93 -11.93
N PRO A 169 -23.53 -14.45 -13.12
CA PRO A 169 -23.63 -13.72 -14.37
C PRO A 169 -25.09 -13.70 -14.85
N GLY A 170 -25.71 -12.52 -14.95
CA GLY A 170 -27.11 -12.39 -15.37
C GLY A 170 -27.79 -11.15 -14.79
N PRO A 171 -28.98 -10.75 -15.27
CA PRO A 171 -29.69 -9.61 -14.72
C PRO A 171 -29.99 -9.85 -13.24
N PHE A 172 -29.56 -8.92 -12.39
CA PHE A 172 -29.87 -8.92 -10.96
C PHE A 172 -30.75 -7.71 -10.70
N ASN A 173 -31.82 -7.90 -9.93
CA ASN A 173 -32.59 -6.78 -9.44
C ASN A 173 -31.89 -6.26 -8.16
N PRO A 174 -31.29 -5.06 -8.17
CA PRO A 174 -30.68 -4.48 -6.97
C PRO A 174 -31.67 -4.32 -5.81
N ALA A 175 -32.97 -4.31 -6.09
CA ALA A 175 -34.07 -4.34 -5.13
C ALA A 175 -34.60 -5.77 -4.84
N GLN A 176 -33.78 -6.81 -4.94
CA GLN A 176 -34.07 -8.16 -4.42
C GLN A 176 -32.97 -8.60 -3.45
N PRO A 177 -33.30 -9.41 -2.42
CA PRO A 177 -32.28 -10.02 -1.56
C PRO A 177 -31.23 -10.77 -2.38
N SER A 178 -29.95 -10.60 -2.05
CA SER A 178 -28.91 -11.45 -2.62
C SER A 178 -29.02 -12.86 -2.06
N PRO A 179 -28.69 -13.91 -2.84
CA PRO A 179 -28.64 -15.27 -2.32
C PRO A 179 -27.65 -15.38 -1.15
N PRO A 180 -27.92 -16.24 -0.15
CA PRO A 180 -26.97 -16.47 0.92
C PRO A 180 -25.68 -17.10 0.40
N VAL A 181 -24.53 -16.74 0.99
CA VAL A 181 -23.25 -17.41 0.70
C VAL A 181 -23.18 -18.67 1.55
N GLY A 182 -23.14 -19.83 0.91
CA GLY A 182 -22.81 -21.07 1.62
C GLY A 182 -21.34 -21.03 2.05
N THR A 183 -21.07 -21.32 3.32
CA THR A 183 -19.69 -21.47 3.82
C THR A 183 -19.63 -22.72 4.71
N THR A 184 -18.50 -23.40 4.65
CA THR A 184 -18.17 -24.50 5.58
C THR A 184 -17.12 -24.06 6.61
N TRP A 185 -16.78 -22.76 6.63
CA TRP A 185 -15.66 -22.15 7.33
C TRP A 185 -14.27 -22.69 6.96
N GLN A 186 -14.19 -23.76 6.16
CA GLN A 186 -12.95 -24.24 5.58
C GLN A 186 -12.49 -23.34 4.43
N ASN A 187 -13.42 -22.91 3.58
CA ASN A 187 -13.21 -21.96 2.49
C ASN A 187 -14.17 -20.77 2.68
N ALA A 188 -13.73 -19.58 2.30
CA ALA A 188 -14.52 -18.35 2.45
C ALA A 188 -15.84 -18.40 1.68
N PHE A 189 -15.88 -19.15 0.59
CA PHE A 189 -17.03 -19.41 -0.25
C PHE A 189 -16.97 -20.86 -0.74
N LEU A 190 -18.09 -21.40 -1.25
CA LEU A 190 -18.08 -22.76 -1.80
C LEU A 190 -17.17 -22.83 -3.04
N PRO A 191 -16.31 -23.85 -3.22
CA PRO A 191 -15.44 -23.95 -4.38
C PRO A 191 -16.15 -23.84 -5.75
N GLY A 192 -17.40 -24.31 -5.86
CA GLY A 192 -18.22 -24.17 -7.06
C GLY A 192 -18.67 -22.73 -7.38
N GLN A 193 -18.52 -21.79 -6.44
CA GLN A 193 -18.85 -20.37 -6.59
C GLN A 193 -17.64 -19.50 -6.98
N ALA A 194 -16.43 -20.07 -7.13
CA ALA A 194 -15.21 -19.32 -7.44
C ALA A 194 -15.33 -18.45 -8.70
N GLN A 195 -16.06 -18.95 -9.70
CA GLN A 195 -16.36 -18.25 -10.96
C GLN A 195 -17.15 -16.94 -10.77
N ASN A 196 -17.80 -16.75 -9.63
CA ASN A 196 -18.51 -15.51 -9.31
C ASN A 196 -17.57 -14.41 -8.81
N PHE A 197 -16.31 -14.72 -8.57
CA PHE A 197 -15.30 -13.80 -8.05
C PHE A 197 -14.12 -13.66 -9.02
N ASP A 198 -14.23 -14.23 -10.22
CA ASP A 198 -13.17 -14.23 -11.19
C ASP A 198 -13.26 -13.07 -12.18
N ILE A 199 -12.11 -12.73 -12.74
CA ILE A 199 -12.03 -11.73 -13.81
C ILE A 199 -10.83 -12.03 -14.71
N SER A 200 -11.07 -11.92 -16.01
CA SER A 200 -10.01 -11.90 -17.03
C SER A 200 -9.81 -10.49 -17.56
N LEU A 201 -8.55 -10.04 -17.59
CA LEU A 201 -8.15 -8.74 -18.13
C LEU A 201 -6.97 -8.94 -19.08
N ASN A 202 -7.20 -8.64 -20.35
CA ASN A 202 -6.20 -8.75 -21.41
C ASN A 202 -5.85 -7.36 -21.92
N HIS A 203 -4.57 -7.03 -21.98
CA HIS A 203 -4.10 -5.72 -22.40
C HIS A 203 -2.73 -5.79 -23.06
N SER A 204 -2.29 -4.68 -23.64
CA SER A 204 -0.97 -4.60 -24.27
C SER A 204 -0.27 -3.31 -23.90
N TYR A 205 1.02 -3.42 -23.60
CA TYR A 205 1.93 -2.29 -23.45
C TYR A 205 2.68 -2.10 -24.76
N TRP A 206 2.64 -0.88 -25.29
CA TRP A 206 3.37 -0.48 -26.48
C TRP A 206 4.38 0.59 -26.12
N GLY A 207 5.59 0.46 -26.63
CA GLY A 207 6.65 1.44 -26.45
C GLY A 207 7.48 1.62 -27.71
N PHE A 208 7.77 2.86 -28.05
CA PHE A 208 8.63 3.24 -29.16
C PHE A 208 9.67 4.23 -28.65
N PHE A 209 10.92 4.12 -29.07
CA PHE A 209 11.94 5.06 -28.62
C PHE A 209 12.96 5.38 -29.71
N GLY A 210 13.53 6.58 -29.58
CA GLY A 210 14.69 7.03 -30.32
C GLY A 210 15.57 7.85 -29.38
N GLN A 211 16.87 7.59 -29.39
CA GLN A 211 17.85 8.33 -28.59
C GLN A 211 19.18 8.41 -29.31
N ASP A 212 19.96 9.43 -28.98
CA ASP A 212 21.32 9.62 -29.47
C ASP A 212 22.24 10.05 -28.33
N GLN A 213 23.42 9.44 -28.31
CA GLN A 213 24.55 9.86 -27.51
C GLN A 213 25.56 10.54 -28.43
N TRP A 214 25.67 11.85 -28.29
CA TRP A 214 26.55 12.69 -29.09
C TRP A 214 27.78 13.13 -28.30
N ARG A 215 28.95 12.64 -28.70
CA ARG A 215 30.26 13.08 -28.17
C ARG A 215 30.70 14.38 -28.86
N ILE A 216 30.11 15.50 -28.46
CA ILE A 216 30.38 16.84 -29.03
C ILE A 216 31.90 17.12 -29.05
N THR A 217 32.55 16.92 -27.91
CA THR A 217 34.00 17.01 -27.72
C THR A 217 34.50 15.79 -26.91
N PRO A 218 35.82 15.56 -26.81
CA PRO A 218 36.36 14.51 -25.93
C PRO A 218 35.98 14.69 -24.44
N LYS A 219 35.56 15.89 -24.04
CA LYS A 219 35.19 16.24 -22.66
C LYS A 219 33.68 16.38 -22.45
N LEU A 220 32.88 16.46 -23.52
CA LEU A 220 31.46 16.78 -23.47
C LEU A 220 30.65 15.79 -24.28
N THR A 221 29.76 15.07 -23.59
CA THR A 221 28.76 14.18 -24.20
C THR A 221 27.36 14.70 -23.88
N LEU A 222 26.52 14.83 -24.91
CA LEU A 222 25.09 15.10 -24.79
C LEU A 222 24.32 13.82 -25.12
N ASN A 223 23.41 13.43 -24.24
CA ASN A 223 22.45 12.36 -24.47
C ASN A 223 21.07 12.99 -24.62
N TYR A 224 20.33 12.65 -25.65
CA TYR A 224 18.97 13.12 -25.83
C TYR A 224 18.13 12.08 -26.54
N GLY A 225 16.84 12.05 -26.23
CA GLY A 225 15.93 11.09 -26.84
C GLY A 225 14.51 11.28 -26.35
N ALA A 226 13.61 10.52 -26.95
CA ALA A 226 12.22 10.45 -26.52
C ALA A 226 11.75 9.00 -26.58
N ARG A 227 10.86 8.66 -25.65
CA ARG A 227 10.09 7.44 -25.67
C ARG A 227 8.60 7.76 -25.75
N TYR A 228 7.83 6.94 -26.45
CA TYR A 228 6.39 7.03 -26.51
C TYR A 228 5.78 5.72 -26.04
N ASP A 229 5.05 5.75 -24.93
CA ASP A 229 4.39 4.58 -24.36
C ASP A 229 2.87 4.77 -24.30
N PHE A 230 2.11 3.75 -24.69
CA PHE A 230 0.66 3.69 -24.50
C PHE A 230 0.18 2.27 -24.18
N GLU A 231 -1.01 2.19 -23.61
CA GLU A 231 -1.66 0.93 -23.26
C GLU A 231 -2.94 0.75 -24.07
N SER A 232 -3.28 -0.50 -24.36
CA SER A 232 -4.50 -0.87 -25.10
C SER A 232 -5.15 -2.11 -24.48
N GLY A 233 -6.43 -2.35 -24.77
CA GLY A 233 -7.20 -3.49 -24.23
C GLY A 233 -7.95 -3.22 -22.93
N LEU A 234 -7.75 -2.05 -22.30
CA LEU A 234 -8.38 -1.67 -21.03
C LEU A 234 -9.73 -0.93 -21.17
N GLY A 235 -10.32 -0.89 -22.37
CA GLY A 235 -11.51 -0.09 -22.69
C GLY A 235 -12.78 -0.45 -21.91
N PHE A 236 -12.79 -1.57 -21.19
CA PHE A 236 -13.84 -1.90 -20.23
C PHE A 236 -13.82 -0.98 -19.01
N TYR A 237 -12.63 -0.54 -18.57
CA TYR A 237 -12.40 0.24 -17.35
C TYR A 237 -12.10 1.70 -17.63
N VAL A 238 -11.20 1.98 -18.58
CA VAL A 238 -10.66 3.33 -18.82
C VAL A 238 -10.60 3.64 -20.30
N ASN A 239 -10.75 4.92 -20.63
CA ASN A 239 -10.51 5.43 -21.98
C ASN A 239 -9.00 5.46 -22.25
N GLY A 240 -8.59 5.14 -23.47
CA GLY A 240 -7.17 5.04 -23.80
C GLY A 240 -6.45 6.39 -23.72
N ASP A 241 -5.43 6.50 -22.87
CA ASP A 241 -4.56 7.68 -22.77
C ASP A 241 -3.33 7.56 -23.68
N LYS A 242 -3.25 8.46 -24.67
CA LYS A 242 -2.20 8.51 -25.69
C LYS A 242 -1.13 9.58 -25.45
N ARG A 243 -1.06 10.20 -24.28
CA ARG A 243 -0.13 11.31 -23.98
C ARG A 243 1.27 10.90 -23.51
N GLY A 244 1.60 9.61 -23.50
CA GLY A 244 2.82 9.05 -22.90
C GLY A 244 4.15 9.35 -23.62
N ILE A 245 4.37 10.58 -24.08
CA ILE A 245 5.64 11.07 -24.63
C ILE A 245 6.58 11.42 -23.47
N GLN A 246 7.80 10.89 -23.54
CA GLN A 246 8.80 10.89 -22.47
C GLN A 246 10.13 11.42 -23.02
N PRO A 247 10.30 12.75 -23.13
CA PRO A 247 11.58 13.34 -23.49
C PRO A 247 12.60 13.10 -22.37
N ARG A 248 13.85 12.88 -22.76
CA ARG A 248 14.99 12.71 -21.85
C ARG A 248 16.20 13.41 -22.44
N ILE A 249 16.89 14.17 -21.60
CA ILE A 249 18.12 14.86 -21.95
C ILE A 249 19.11 14.72 -20.80
N GLY A 250 20.39 14.57 -21.13
CA GLY A 250 21.46 14.48 -20.15
C GLY A 250 22.78 14.95 -20.72
N ILE A 251 23.64 15.46 -19.85
CA ILE A 251 24.97 15.96 -20.17
C ILE A 251 25.98 15.27 -19.26
N ALA A 252 27.12 14.89 -19.83
CA ALA A 252 28.30 14.48 -19.09
C ALA A 252 29.49 15.34 -19.55
N TYR A 253 30.08 16.05 -18.60
CA TYR A 253 31.16 16.99 -18.83
C TYR A 253 32.35 16.72 -17.92
N SER A 254 33.54 16.59 -18.49
CA SER A 254 34.80 16.40 -17.76
C SER A 254 35.72 17.61 -18.00
N PRO A 255 35.67 18.65 -17.15
CA PRO A 255 36.50 19.84 -17.33
C PRO A 255 38.00 19.52 -17.24
N ASP A 256 38.37 18.60 -16.35
CA ASP A 256 39.70 18.08 -16.13
C ASP A 256 39.66 16.54 -15.90
N PRO A 257 40.79 15.81 -15.99
CA PRO A 257 40.82 14.35 -15.85
C PRO A 257 40.36 13.81 -14.49
N LYS A 258 40.20 14.68 -13.47
CA LYS A 258 39.83 14.30 -12.11
C LYS A 258 38.40 14.65 -11.77
N THR A 259 37.69 15.36 -12.64
CA THR A 259 36.35 15.90 -12.35
C THR A 259 35.38 15.48 -13.44
N VAL A 260 34.21 15.00 -13.04
CA VAL A 260 33.10 14.70 -13.93
C VAL A 260 31.83 15.32 -13.35
N ILE A 261 31.11 16.06 -14.20
CA ILE A 261 29.81 16.63 -13.90
C ILE A 261 28.79 15.92 -14.78
N ARG A 262 27.70 15.45 -14.18
CA ARG A 262 26.56 14.86 -14.89
C ARG A 262 25.31 15.63 -14.52
N ALA A 263 24.47 15.93 -15.49
CA ALA A 263 23.13 16.43 -15.21
C ALA A 263 22.13 15.81 -16.18
N GLY A 264 20.88 15.68 -15.76
CA GLY A 264 19.84 15.10 -16.58
C GLY A 264 18.45 15.57 -16.19
N TYR A 265 17.55 15.52 -17.16
CA TYR A 265 16.12 15.71 -16.99
C TYR A 265 15.37 14.71 -17.85
N GLY A 266 14.26 14.17 -17.32
CA GLY A 266 13.37 13.36 -18.13
C GLY A 266 11.98 13.21 -17.53
N LEU A 267 11.03 12.90 -18.42
CA LEU A 267 9.71 12.42 -18.03
C LEU A 267 9.67 10.89 -18.10
N PHE A 268 8.97 10.29 -17.13
CA PHE A 268 8.81 8.84 -17.00
C PHE A 268 7.34 8.55 -16.70
N TYR A 269 6.66 7.89 -17.62
CA TYR A 269 5.27 7.48 -17.42
C TYR A 269 5.22 6.13 -16.74
N ASP A 270 4.27 5.99 -15.83
CA ASP A 270 3.89 4.70 -15.27
C ASP A 270 2.81 4.03 -16.13
N ARG A 271 2.43 2.83 -15.70
CA ARG A 271 1.35 2.02 -16.23
C ARG A 271 0.07 2.21 -15.41
N TYR A 272 -1.05 1.73 -15.92
CA TYR A 272 -2.28 1.69 -15.12
C TYR A 272 -2.16 0.66 -13.98
N THR A 273 -2.62 1.04 -12.78
CA THR A 273 -2.65 0.16 -11.61
C THR A 273 -3.75 -0.90 -11.75
N LEU A 274 -3.38 -2.09 -12.23
CA LEU A 274 -4.34 -3.16 -12.55
C LEU A 274 -5.15 -3.67 -11.35
N THR A 275 -4.62 -3.58 -10.13
CA THR A 275 -5.29 -4.03 -8.90
C THR A 275 -6.72 -3.48 -8.79
N PHE A 276 -6.97 -2.22 -9.18
CA PHE A 276 -8.31 -1.63 -9.11
C PHE A 276 -9.29 -2.17 -10.14
N PHE A 277 -8.79 -2.54 -11.31
CA PHE A 277 -9.62 -3.17 -12.34
C PHE A 277 -9.98 -4.59 -11.93
N PHE A 278 -9.08 -5.28 -11.23
CA PHE A 278 -9.35 -6.61 -10.67
C PHE A 278 -10.35 -6.60 -9.52
N VAL A 279 -10.35 -5.55 -8.68
CA VAL A 279 -11.32 -5.37 -7.58
C VAL A 279 -12.70 -4.99 -8.12
N SER A 280 -12.75 -3.93 -8.93
CA SER A 280 -14.03 -3.39 -9.43
C SER A 280 -14.68 -4.30 -10.47
N GLY A 281 -13.91 -4.98 -11.32
CA GLY A 281 -14.43 -5.72 -12.46
C GLY A 281 -15.44 -6.85 -12.14
N PRO A 282 -15.15 -7.77 -11.19
CA PRO A 282 -16.10 -8.81 -10.79
C PRO A 282 -17.19 -8.26 -9.85
N GLN A 283 -17.00 -7.10 -9.22
CA GLN A 283 -18.02 -6.46 -8.39
C GLN A 283 -19.10 -5.82 -9.26
N ARG A 284 -20.37 -5.93 -8.87
CA ARG A 284 -21.51 -5.26 -9.49
C ARG A 284 -21.92 -4.03 -8.65
N PRO A 285 -21.35 -2.84 -8.90
CA PRO A 285 -21.75 -1.64 -8.16
C PRO A 285 -23.17 -1.20 -8.53
N LEU A 286 -23.83 -0.47 -7.62
CA LEU A 286 -25.10 0.20 -7.88
C LEU A 286 -24.98 1.22 -9.03
N ASN A 287 -26.09 1.42 -9.76
CA ASN A 287 -26.19 2.49 -10.73
C ASN A 287 -26.57 3.82 -10.07
N ILE A 288 -25.58 4.68 -9.88
CA ILE A 288 -25.74 6.01 -9.31
C ILE A 288 -25.84 7.02 -10.45
N PRO A 289 -26.99 7.72 -10.61
CA PRO A 289 -27.13 8.77 -11.60
C PRO A 289 -26.02 9.82 -11.45
N GLY A 290 -25.42 10.24 -12.58
CA GLY A 290 -24.41 11.30 -12.61
C GLY A 290 -22.97 10.84 -12.44
N LEU A 291 -22.75 9.59 -12.02
CA LEU A 291 -21.42 8.99 -12.03
C LEU A 291 -21.13 8.35 -13.39
N PRO A 292 -19.85 8.25 -13.79
CA PRO A 292 -19.45 7.50 -14.97
C PRO A 292 -19.96 6.07 -14.89
N THR A 293 -20.69 5.63 -15.92
CA THR A 293 -21.15 4.24 -16.00
C THR A 293 -20.03 3.35 -16.52
N SER A 294 -19.79 2.27 -15.79
CA SER A 294 -18.85 1.20 -16.12
C SER A 294 -19.60 -0.06 -16.55
N LYS A 295 -18.96 -0.91 -17.35
CA LYS A 295 -19.62 -2.11 -17.90
C LYS A 295 -19.98 -3.14 -16.82
N ASN A 296 -19.20 -3.21 -15.74
CA ASN A 296 -19.42 -4.09 -14.58
C ASN A 296 -20.73 -3.83 -13.81
N MET A 297 -21.36 -2.65 -13.95
CA MET A 297 -22.69 -2.38 -13.36
C MET A 297 -23.77 -3.33 -13.88
N THR A 298 -23.54 -3.92 -15.06
CA THR A 298 -24.43 -4.92 -15.68
C THR A 298 -23.82 -6.32 -15.73
N THR A 299 -22.49 -6.44 -15.70
CA THR A 299 -21.78 -7.72 -15.91
C THR A 299 -21.04 -8.26 -14.69
N GLY A 300 -20.91 -7.51 -13.60
CA GLY A 300 -20.27 -7.98 -12.37
C GLY A 300 -21.03 -9.18 -11.78
N THR A 301 -20.39 -10.03 -11.00
CA THR A 301 -20.91 -11.35 -10.60
C THR A 301 -21.17 -11.47 -9.09
N TRP A 302 -20.78 -10.48 -8.30
CA TRP A 302 -21.07 -10.40 -6.87
C TRP A 302 -21.31 -8.95 -6.42
N LEU A 303 -21.96 -8.77 -5.27
CA LEU A 303 -22.26 -7.48 -4.65
C LEU A 303 -21.47 -7.30 -3.36
N LEU A 304 -20.98 -6.10 -3.11
CA LEU A 304 -20.53 -5.72 -1.76
C LEU A 304 -21.75 -5.25 -0.99
N ASN A 305 -21.96 -5.82 0.19
CA ASN A 305 -22.94 -5.35 1.15
C ASN A 305 -22.22 -4.86 2.41
N SER A 306 -22.81 -3.89 3.09
CA SER A 306 -22.24 -3.34 4.31
C SER A 306 -23.32 -2.84 5.26
N ALA A 307 -23.16 -3.10 6.55
CA ALA A 307 -23.94 -2.48 7.62
C ALA A 307 -22.97 -1.82 8.60
N PHE A 308 -23.33 -0.64 9.08
CA PHE A 308 -22.52 0.13 10.02
C PHE A 308 -23.35 0.50 11.24
N LEU A 309 -22.68 0.62 12.37
CA LEU A 309 -23.24 1.29 13.52
C LEU A 309 -23.42 2.76 13.17
N GLY A 310 -24.65 3.19 12.95
CA GLY A 310 -24.95 4.61 12.82
C GLY A 310 -25.12 5.27 14.17
N ALA A 311 -24.61 6.48 14.32
CA ALA A 311 -25.14 7.43 15.28
C ALA A 311 -26.55 7.85 14.84
N CYS A 312 -27.54 6.96 14.99
CA CYS A 312 -28.94 7.40 14.98
C CYS A 312 -29.11 8.31 16.21
N PRO A 313 -29.44 9.60 16.08
CA PRO A 313 -29.62 10.48 17.24
C PRO A 313 -30.73 9.88 18.13
N PRO A 314 -30.48 9.69 19.44
CA PRO A 314 -29.99 10.75 20.33
C PRO A 314 -28.86 10.35 21.31
N SER A 315 -27.99 9.38 21.01
CA SER A 315 -27.16 8.73 22.05
C SER A 315 -25.71 9.21 22.21
N PHE A 316 -25.21 10.16 21.42
CA PHE A 316 -23.96 10.87 21.73
C PHE A 316 -24.27 12.20 22.42
N ALA A 317 -23.81 12.37 23.66
CA ALA A 317 -24.04 13.56 24.46
C ALA A 317 -23.55 14.83 23.74
N GLY A 318 -24.47 15.74 23.38
CA GLY A 318 -24.12 17.05 22.79
C GLY A 318 -25.06 17.60 21.70
N PHE A 319 -25.99 16.81 21.17
CA PHE A 319 -26.91 17.30 20.11
C PHE A 319 -28.20 17.94 20.68
N PRO A 320 -28.68 19.06 20.10
CA PRO A 320 -29.95 19.67 20.50
C PRO A 320 -31.17 18.78 20.12
N PRO A 321 -32.23 18.72 20.95
CA PRO A 321 -33.26 17.66 20.88
C PRO A 321 -34.28 17.72 19.73
N ASN A 322 -34.29 18.75 18.86
CA ASN A 322 -35.51 19.12 18.13
C ASN A 322 -35.48 18.93 16.60
N GLN A 323 -34.68 18.00 16.07
CA GLN A 323 -34.87 17.39 14.75
C GLN A 323 -33.90 16.20 14.67
N PRO A 324 -34.32 14.94 14.82
CA PRO A 324 -33.41 13.81 14.61
C PRO A 324 -33.09 13.74 13.10
N PRO A 325 -31.85 14.01 12.64
CA PRO A 325 -31.46 13.61 11.29
C PRO A 325 -31.71 12.11 11.16
N ALA A 326 -32.36 11.69 10.07
CA ALA A 326 -32.57 10.29 9.79
C ALA A 326 -31.20 9.58 9.65
N CYS A 327 -31.14 8.32 10.08
CA CYS A 327 -29.91 7.56 10.13
C CYS A 327 -29.25 7.49 8.73
N PRO A 328 -27.91 7.42 8.67
CA PRO A 328 -27.17 7.19 7.43
C PRO A 328 -27.77 6.07 6.57
N PRO A 329 -27.75 6.17 5.24
CA PRO A 329 -27.70 4.98 4.40
C PRO A 329 -26.62 4.00 4.82
N GLY A 330 -26.95 2.73 5.02
CA GLY A 330 -26.00 1.75 5.54
C GLY A 330 -25.94 1.68 7.05
N ALA A 331 -26.38 2.74 7.76
CA ALA A 331 -26.52 2.67 9.20
C ALA A 331 -27.75 1.85 9.55
N VAL A 332 -27.50 0.91 10.45
CA VAL A 332 -28.57 0.19 11.12
C VAL A 332 -28.51 0.49 12.62
N PRO A 333 -29.65 0.43 13.31
CA PRO A 333 -29.66 0.38 14.76
C PRO A 333 -28.71 -0.70 15.27
N PHE A 334 -28.10 -0.46 16.42
CA PHE A 334 -27.09 -1.35 16.98
C PHE A 334 -27.61 -2.77 17.25
N ASP A 335 -28.88 -2.93 17.61
CA ASP A 335 -29.53 -4.25 17.76
C ASP A 335 -29.62 -5.02 16.43
N VAL A 336 -29.73 -4.31 15.30
CA VAL A 336 -29.82 -4.92 13.97
C VAL A 336 -28.44 -5.44 13.52
N ILE A 337 -27.37 -4.66 13.65
CA ILE A 337 -26.02 -5.12 13.24
C ILE A 337 -25.56 -6.32 14.08
N ASN A 338 -25.87 -6.32 15.38
CA ASN A 338 -25.59 -7.44 16.26
C ASN A 338 -26.39 -8.67 15.89
N ALA A 339 -27.70 -8.54 15.68
CA ALA A 339 -28.52 -9.66 15.24
C ALA A 339 -28.03 -10.24 13.90
N MET A 340 -27.61 -9.40 12.96
CA MET A 340 -27.03 -9.86 11.69
C MET A 340 -25.77 -10.69 11.89
N PHE A 341 -24.84 -10.24 12.74
CA PHE A 341 -23.63 -10.98 13.06
C PHE A 341 -23.93 -12.27 13.84
N GLU A 342 -24.76 -12.21 14.89
CA GLU A 342 -25.13 -13.38 15.68
C GLU A 342 -25.79 -14.46 14.81
N ASN A 343 -26.74 -14.07 13.96
CA ASN A 343 -27.38 -14.98 13.00
C ASN A 343 -26.36 -15.63 12.07
N PHE A 344 -25.41 -14.84 11.57
CA PHE A 344 -24.37 -15.31 10.67
C PHE A 344 -23.40 -16.32 11.34
N ILE A 345 -22.99 -16.05 12.57
CA ILE A 345 -22.05 -16.92 13.31
C ILE A 345 -22.73 -18.18 13.83
N THR A 346 -23.97 -18.10 14.31
CA THR A 346 -24.65 -19.22 14.99
C THR A 346 -25.44 -20.12 14.07
N GLY A 347 -25.84 -19.62 12.89
CA GLY A 347 -26.80 -20.30 12.03
C GLY A 347 -28.22 -20.38 12.64
N SER A 348 -28.43 -19.97 13.89
CA SER A 348 -29.74 -19.92 14.51
C SER A 348 -30.40 -18.58 14.18
N GLY A 349 -31.45 -18.61 13.36
CA GLY A 349 -32.30 -17.43 13.16
C GLY A 349 -32.83 -16.97 14.52
N THR A 350 -32.34 -15.85 15.00
CA THR A 350 -32.76 -15.27 16.27
C THR A 350 -34.24 -14.88 16.19
N THR A 351 -34.99 -15.13 17.26
CA THR A 351 -36.41 -14.78 17.36
C THR A 351 -36.64 -13.30 17.67
N ASN A 352 -35.66 -12.43 17.41
CA ASN A 352 -35.80 -11.01 17.73
C ASN A 352 -36.84 -10.38 16.78
N THR A 353 -37.96 -9.94 17.36
CA THR A 353 -39.13 -9.42 16.63
C THR A 353 -38.93 -7.98 16.11
N SER A 354 -37.82 -7.32 16.45
CA SER A 354 -37.45 -5.99 15.94
C SER A 354 -36.64 -6.02 14.63
N VAL A 355 -36.16 -7.19 14.19
CA VAL A 355 -35.38 -7.37 12.97
C VAL A 355 -36.21 -8.18 11.96
N PRO A 356 -36.27 -7.80 10.67
CA PRO A 356 -36.93 -8.63 9.66
C PRO A 356 -36.38 -10.06 9.73
N GLN A 357 -37.26 -11.04 9.89
CA GLN A 357 -36.93 -12.47 10.09
C GLN A 357 -35.76 -12.92 9.19
N VAL A 358 -34.58 -13.09 9.78
CA VAL A 358 -33.45 -13.74 9.13
C VAL A 358 -33.60 -15.23 9.41
N THR A 359 -33.91 -16.01 8.38
CA THR A 359 -33.97 -17.47 8.49
C THR A 359 -32.60 -18.05 8.84
N ALA A 360 -32.60 -19.08 9.68
CA ALA A 360 -31.42 -19.85 10.08
C ALA A 360 -30.51 -20.23 8.88
N ASP A 361 -29.20 -20.25 9.10
CA ASP A 361 -28.14 -20.67 8.17
C ASP A 361 -27.95 -19.82 6.89
N GLN A 362 -28.38 -18.55 6.90
CA GLN A 362 -28.35 -17.69 5.72
C GLN A 362 -27.83 -16.29 6.06
N PHE A 363 -27.03 -15.71 5.15
CA PHE A 363 -26.69 -14.28 5.21
C PHE A 363 -27.98 -13.46 5.32
N PRO A 364 -27.97 -12.32 6.04
CA PRO A 364 -29.11 -11.41 6.05
C PRO A 364 -29.55 -11.15 4.61
N ASN A 365 -30.81 -11.47 4.30
CA ASN A 365 -31.44 -10.94 3.09
C ASN A 365 -31.25 -9.42 3.14
N ASN A 366 -30.77 -8.79 2.05
CA ASN A 366 -30.46 -7.36 1.92
C ASN A 366 -31.66 -6.40 2.15
N GLN A 367 -32.53 -6.65 3.12
CA GLN A 367 -33.58 -5.77 3.59
C GLN A 367 -33.07 -5.09 4.88
N PRO A 368 -32.54 -3.85 4.82
CA PRO A 368 -32.55 -2.87 3.71
C PRO A 368 -31.26 -2.85 2.87
N TYR A 369 -31.35 -2.39 1.62
CA TYR A 369 -30.33 -2.52 0.57
C TYR A 369 -29.13 -1.59 0.75
N PHE A 370 -28.08 -2.05 1.44
CA PHE A 370 -26.85 -1.28 1.62
C PHE A 370 -25.71 -1.80 0.73
N GLN A 371 -25.94 -1.70 -0.58
CA GLN A 371 -24.99 -2.19 -1.59
C GLN A 371 -23.87 -1.16 -1.81
N GLY A 372 -22.65 -1.60 -1.61
CA GLY A 372 -21.43 -0.86 -1.89
C GLY A 372 -20.85 -1.15 -3.28
N GLY A 373 -19.78 -0.45 -3.62
CA GLY A 373 -19.24 -0.43 -4.98
C GLY A 373 -17.80 0.02 -5.06
N SER A 374 -17.17 -0.26 -6.19
CA SER A 374 -15.94 0.40 -6.61
C SER A 374 -16.04 0.71 -8.09
N VAL A 375 -15.71 1.96 -8.45
CA VAL A 375 -15.59 2.39 -9.84
C VAL A 375 -14.31 3.22 -10.02
N VAL A 376 -13.89 3.32 -11.27
CA VAL A 376 -12.68 4.07 -11.66
C VAL A 376 -13.10 5.21 -12.58
N ASP A 377 -12.47 6.39 -12.44
CA ASP A 377 -12.65 7.45 -13.42
C ASP A 377 -12.19 6.96 -14.80
N ARG A 378 -13.13 6.93 -15.76
CA ARG A 378 -12.84 6.46 -17.11
C ARG A 378 -11.89 7.39 -17.86
N ASN A 379 -11.74 8.64 -17.42
CA ASN A 379 -10.83 9.64 -18.00
C ASN A 379 -9.52 9.80 -17.21
N GLN A 380 -9.20 8.84 -16.32
CA GLN A 380 -7.94 8.81 -15.58
C GLN A 380 -6.73 9.03 -16.48
N ARG A 381 -5.83 9.88 -16.02
CA ARG A 381 -4.55 10.14 -16.68
C ARG A 381 -3.52 9.15 -16.17
N LYS A 382 -2.65 8.65 -17.05
CA LYS A 382 -1.55 7.79 -16.58
C LYS A 382 -0.65 8.58 -15.63
N PRO A 383 -0.27 8.03 -14.47
CA PRO A 383 0.70 8.66 -13.59
C PRO A 383 2.02 8.87 -14.33
N TYR A 384 2.71 9.96 -14.04
CA TYR A 384 4.05 10.20 -14.57
C TYR A 384 4.91 10.94 -13.56
N SER A 385 6.22 10.82 -13.70
CA SER A 385 7.18 11.58 -12.92
C SER A 385 8.10 12.41 -13.81
N GLU A 386 8.40 13.63 -13.36
CA GLU A 386 9.56 14.37 -13.81
C GLU A 386 10.73 14.08 -12.88
N GLN A 387 11.89 13.82 -13.47
CA GLN A 387 13.11 13.55 -12.71
C GLN A 387 14.23 14.42 -13.22
N SER A 388 14.89 15.12 -12.29
CA SER A 388 16.08 15.93 -12.55
C SER A 388 17.22 15.45 -11.67
N SER A 389 18.41 15.32 -12.22
CA SER A 389 19.61 15.02 -11.44
C SER A 389 20.76 15.96 -11.80
N LEU A 390 21.59 16.27 -10.82
CA LEU A 390 22.86 16.98 -10.97
C LEU A 390 23.88 16.33 -10.04
N GLU A 391 24.99 15.87 -10.59
CA GLU A 391 26.05 15.18 -9.88
C GLU A 391 27.41 15.75 -10.27
N ILE A 392 28.30 15.88 -9.29
CA ILE A 392 29.70 16.22 -9.48
C ILE A 392 30.56 15.23 -8.69
N ASP A 393 31.47 14.56 -9.39
CA ASP A 393 32.50 13.71 -8.80
C ASP A 393 33.87 14.33 -9.01
N ARG A 394 34.72 14.30 -7.99
CA ARG A 394 36.10 14.74 -8.07
C ARG A 394 37.06 13.84 -7.31
N GLU A 395 38.14 13.45 -7.97
CA GLU A 395 39.30 12.85 -7.30
C GLU A 395 40.12 13.95 -6.60
N ILE A 396 40.36 13.77 -5.29
CA ILE A 396 41.17 14.64 -4.46
C ILE A 396 42.41 13.87 -4.00
N GLY A 397 43.60 14.43 -4.21
CA GLY A 397 44.85 13.78 -3.79
C GLY A 397 45.10 12.47 -4.53
N LYS A 398 45.38 11.39 -3.78
CA LYS A 398 45.62 10.04 -4.31
C LYS A 398 44.59 9.07 -3.72
N GLY A 399 43.67 8.62 -4.55
CA GLY A 399 42.73 7.55 -4.19
C GLY A 399 41.53 7.98 -3.33
N LEU A 400 41.34 9.28 -3.04
CA LEU A 400 40.08 9.81 -2.52
C LEU A 400 39.25 10.33 -3.70
N SER A 401 38.02 9.88 -3.83
CA SER A 401 37.02 10.50 -4.68
C SER A 401 35.86 10.97 -3.82
N VAL A 402 35.45 12.21 -4.02
CA VAL A 402 34.27 12.78 -3.36
C VAL A 402 33.24 13.16 -4.40
N GLY A 403 31.98 12.97 -4.05
CA GLY A 403 30.85 13.26 -4.92
C GLY A 403 29.78 14.04 -4.18
N ALA A 404 29.12 14.94 -4.90
CA ALA A 404 27.88 15.57 -4.46
C ALA A 404 26.83 15.42 -5.56
N GLY A 405 25.64 14.97 -5.20
CA GLY A 405 24.54 14.72 -6.10
C GLY A 405 23.26 15.32 -5.55
N TYR A 406 22.41 15.83 -6.44
CA TYR A 406 21.06 16.27 -6.13
C TYR A 406 20.09 15.57 -7.07
N LEU A 407 19.05 14.97 -6.49
CA LEU A 407 17.96 14.31 -7.17
C LEU A 407 16.65 15.02 -6.82
N PHE A 408 15.90 15.38 -7.85
CA PHE A 408 14.53 15.85 -7.74
C PHE A 408 13.63 14.89 -8.50
N VAL A 409 12.54 14.47 -7.85
CA VAL A 409 11.49 13.66 -8.48
C VAL A 409 10.15 14.26 -8.08
N ALA A 410 9.33 14.68 -9.04
CA ALA A 410 7.93 15.01 -8.78
C ALA A 410 7.05 14.05 -9.57
N ALA A 411 6.15 13.34 -8.88
CA ALA A 411 5.17 12.47 -9.49
C ALA A 411 3.80 13.14 -9.50
N HIS A 412 3.11 13.01 -10.63
CA HIS A 412 1.86 13.67 -10.95
C HIS A 412 0.83 12.66 -11.40
N HIS A 413 -0.44 13.01 -11.22
CA HIS A 413 -1.57 12.16 -11.57
C HIS A 413 -1.49 10.77 -10.94
N LEU A 414 -0.95 10.70 -9.72
CA LEU A 414 -1.03 9.50 -8.90
C LEU A 414 -2.51 9.19 -8.63
N VAL A 415 -2.84 7.91 -8.63
CA VAL A 415 -4.19 7.47 -8.33
C VAL A 415 -4.51 7.81 -6.86
N ARG A 416 -5.76 8.17 -6.54
CA ARG A 416 -6.24 8.34 -5.16
C ARG A 416 -7.67 7.79 -5.03
N PRO A 417 -7.99 7.06 -3.95
CA PRO A 417 -9.37 6.68 -3.64
C PRO A 417 -10.10 7.83 -2.94
N ILE A 418 -11.41 7.92 -3.17
CA ILE A 418 -12.37 8.69 -2.37
C ILE A 418 -13.60 7.82 -2.10
N ASP A 419 -14.18 7.97 -0.92
CA ASP A 419 -15.47 7.33 -0.61
C ASP A 419 -16.60 8.29 -1.04
N LEU A 420 -17.39 7.91 -2.04
CA LEU A 420 -18.50 8.73 -2.51
C LEU A 420 -19.73 8.63 -1.60
N ASN A 421 -19.76 7.79 -0.57
CA ASN A 421 -20.92 7.70 0.31
C ASN A 421 -20.97 8.79 1.40
N VAL A 422 -19.95 9.66 1.46
CA VAL A 422 -19.83 10.73 2.45
C VAL A 422 -20.49 12.01 1.91
N ALA A 423 -21.44 12.60 2.65
CA ALA A 423 -22.03 13.88 2.26
C ALA A 423 -21.09 15.05 2.61
N PRO A 424 -21.40 16.30 2.22
CA PRO A 424 -20.67 17.46 2.74
C PRO A 424 -20.67 17.51 4.28
N HIS A 425 -19.60 18.02 4.89
CA HIS A 425 -19.54 18.18 6.34
C HIS A 425 -20.69 19.07 6.84
N VAL A 426 -21.24 18.74 8.01
CA VAL A 426 -22.36 19.48 8.62
C VAL A 426 -21.95 20.32 9.83
N GLY A 427 -20.70 20.21 10.24
CA GLY A 427 -20.14 20.95 11.35
C GLY A 427 -18.80 20.36 11.78
N THR A 428 -18.35 20.75 12.97
CA THR A 428 -17.11 20.24 13.55
C THR A 428 -17.31 19.83 15.01
N PHE A 429 -16.55 18.83 15.47
CA PHE A 429 -16.57 18.40 16.87
C PHE A 429 -16.04 19.51 17.79
N PRO A 430 -16.82 19.95 18.80
CA PRO A 430 -16.40 20.98 19.74
C PRO A 430 -15.06 20.64 20.43
N GLY A 431 -14.15 21.61 20.46
CA GLY A 431 -12.82 21.45 21.09
C GLY A 431 -11.79 20.70 20.23
N THR A 432 -12.20 20.14 19.08
CA THR A 432 -11.29 19.45 18.16
C THR A 432 -11.30 20.02 16.76
N ASN A 433 -12.33 20.78 16.38
CA ASN A 433 -12.55 21.30 15.02
C ASN A 433 -12.54 20.22 13.90
N LYS A 434 -12.50 18.93 14.25
CA LYS A 434 -12.60 17.82 13.31
C LYS A 434 -13.97 17.85 12.63
N ASP A 435 -13.97 17.82 11.30
CA ASP A 435 -15.21 17.79 10.51
C ASP A 435 -16.08 16.61 10.91
N ILE A 436 -17.38 16.88 11.01
CA ILE A 436 -18.43 15.89 11.21
C ILE A 436 -19.22 15.81 9.93
N TYR A 437 -19.39 14.59 9.43
CA TYR A 437 -20.19 14.32 8.27
C TYR A 437 -21.56 13.85 8.70
N ASN A 438 -22.60 14.42 8.08
CA ASN A 438 -23.91 13.77 8.11
C ASN A 438 -23.94 12.88 6.87
N PHE A 439 -24.28 11.61 7.02
CA PHE A 439 -24.39 10.75 5.86
C PHE A 439 -25.61 11.14 5.03
N ALA A 440 -25.50 11.02 3.71
CA ALA A 440 -26.46 11.60 2.78
C ALA A 440 -27.81 10.88 2.80
N LEU A 441 -28.90 11.53 3.21
CA LEU A 441 -30.26 10.98 3.11
C LEU A 441 -30.79 10.96 1.65
N LEU A 442 -31.69 10.00 1.39
CA LEU A 442 -32.39 9.65 0.14
C LEU A 442 -33.34 10.76 -0.41
N GLU A 443 -33.29 11.09 -1.72
CA GLU A 443 -34.47 11.45 -2.57
C GLU A 443 -34.13 11.69 -4.07
N PRO A 444 -35.09 11.60 -5.02
CA PRO A 444 -35.03 10.61 -6.13
C PRO A 444 -34.74 11.19 -7.52
N SER A 445 -34.38 12.47 -7.66
CA SER A 445 -34.34 13.13 -8.97
C SER A 445 -33.07 13.90 -9.31
N ILE A 446 -31.98 13.82 -8.52
CA ILE A 446 -30.72 14.50 -8.84
C ILE A 446 -29.49 13.57 -8.80
N PRO A 447 -28.59 13.70 -9.80
CA PRO A 447 -27.27 13.08 -9.83
C PRO A 447 -26.26 13.79 -8.91
N ALA A 448 -25.36 13.05 -8.27
CA ALA A 448 -24.38 13.61 -7.32
C ALA A 448 -22.92 13.33 -7.74
N PRO A 449 -22.16 14.39 -8.16
CA PRO A 449 -20.73 14.58 -7.79
C PRO A 449 -20.28 16.08 -7.84
N PRO A 450 -19.06 16.52 -7.40
CA PRO A 450 -17.90 15.81 -6.83
C PRO A 450 -17.80 15.98 -5.31
N GLY A 451 -17.68 14.86 -4.59
CA GLY A 451 -17.44 14.80 -3.14
C GLY A 451 -18.40 13.91 -2.36
N GLY A 452 -19.54 13.52 -2.95
CA GLY A 452 -20.50 12.60 -2.34
C GLY A 452 -21.65 12.24 -3.28
N SER A 453 -22.32 11.14 -2.99
CA SER A 453 -23.53 10.61 -3.63
C SER A 453 -24.70 10.70 -2.64
N THR A 454 -25.84 11.24 -3.07
CA THR A 454 -27.11 11.16 -2.33
C THR A 454 -27.80 9.84 -2.66
N GLY A 455 -27.42 8.75 -2.00
CA GLY A 455 -28.01 7.44 -2.25
C GLY A 455 -28.00 6.54 -1.02
N SER A 456 -28.93 5.57 -0.96
CA SER A 456 -29.05 4.58 0.11
C SER A 456 -27.94 3.52 0.12
N ALA A 457 -26.78 3.81 -0.49
CA ALA A 457 -25.73 2.84 -0.78
C ALA A 457 -24.87 2.54 0.45
N GLY A 458 -24.24 1.36 0.44
CA GLY A 458 -23.10 1.06 1.31
C GLY A 458 -21.85 1.80 0.84
N ILE A 459 -20.67 1.46 1.37
CA ILE A 459 -19.41 2.12 0.97
C ILE A 459 -19.18 2.04 -0.54
N PHE A 460 -18.90 3.19 -1.17
CA PHE A 460 -18.76 3.30 -2.62
C PHE A 460 -17.49 4.05 -3.01
N TYR A 461 -16.46 3.32 -3.42
CA TYR A 461 -15.18 3.94 -3.81
C TYR A 461 -15.15 4.41 -5.25
N PHE A 462 -14.60 5.59 -5.42
CA PHE A 462 -14.20 6.13 -6.70
C PHE A 462 -12.71 6.38 -6.68
N THR A 463 -11.98 5.91 -7.70
CA THR A 463 -10.57 6.28 -7.87
C THR A 463 -10.43 7.33 -8.94
N ASP A 464 -9.61 8.35 -8.68
CA ASP A 464 -9.21 9.38 -9.63
C ASP A 464 -7.68 9.51 -9.71
N THR A 465 -7.17 10.41 -10.54
CA THR A 465 -5.74 10.69 -10.70
C THR A 465 -5.37 12.10 -10.24
N SER A 466 -5.83 12.49 -9.06
CA SER A 466 -5.57 13.83 -8.49
C SER A 466 -4.33 13.90 -7.60
N GLY A 467 -3.68 12.78 -7.28
CA GLY A 467 -2.56 12.73 -6.34
C GLY A 467 -1.23 13.20 -6.92
N ASN A 468 -0.37 13.73 -6.03
CA ASN A 468 0.98 14.15 -6.37
C ASN A 468 1.97 13.78 -5.26
N SER A 469 3.24 13.61 -5.63
CA SER A 469 4.35 13.48 -4.68
C SER A 469 5.57 14.26 -5.15
N VAL A 470 6.42 14.67 -4.22
CA VAL A 470 7.69 15.32 -4.54
C VAL A 470 8.78 14.82 -3.59
N HIS A 471 9.95 14.53 -4.16
CA HIS A 471 11.14 14.11 -3.47
C HIS A 471 12.31 15.02 -3.84
N HIS A 472 12.99 15.52 -2.82
CA HIS A 472 14.28 16.20 -2.94
C HIS A 472 15.32 15.39 -2.18
N GLY A 473 16.43 15.03 -2.81
CA GLY A 473 17.51 14.27 -2.19
C GLY A 473 18.87 14.86 -2.53
N LEU A 474 19.62 15.28 -1.51
CA LEU A 474 21.04 15.60 -1.61
C LEU A 474 21.84 14.38 -1.16
N THR A 475 22.76 13.89 -2.00
CA THR A 475 23.68 12.80 -1.69
C THR A 475 25.12 13.30 -1.66
N LEU A 476 25.84 13.04 -0.58
CA LEU A 476 27.28 13.23 -0.48
C LEU A 476 27.95 11.86 -0.42
N GLN A 477 28.96 11.64 -1.25
CA GLN A 477 29.70 10.39 -1.33
C GLN A 477 31.19 10.63 -1.11
N ALA A 478 31.84 9.71 -0.41
CA ALA A 478 33.29 9.66 -0.30
C ALA A 478 33.76 8.21 -0.48
N THR A 479 34.64 7.98 -1.44
CA THR A 479 35.29 6.69 -1.66
C THR A 479 36.80 6.84 -1.52
N GLN A 480 37.42 6.05 -0.65
CA GLN A 480 38.85 6.08 -0.41
C GLN A 480 39.45 4.71 -0.68
N LYS A 481 40.54 4.68 -1.44
CA LYS A 481 41.49 3.56 -1.49
C LYS A 481 42.80 4.02 -0.88
N ALA A 482 43.01 3.73 0.41
CA ALA A 482 44.22 4.10 1.12
C ALA A 482 45.23 2.95 1.08
N GLY A 483 46.21 3.07 0.17
CA GLY A 483 47.23 2.06 -0.04
C GLY A 483 46.65 0.74 -0.57
N LYS A 484 47.29 -0.39 -0.20
CA LYS A 484 46.85 -1.74 -0.60
C LYS A 484 45.89 -2.41 0.39
N TYR A 485 45.69 -1.83 1.57
CA TYR A 485 45.04 -2.52 2.69
C TYR A 485 43.68 -1.97 3.06
N PHE A 486 43.36 -0.72 2.73
CA PHE A 486 42.12 -0.10 3.22
C PHE A 486 41.29 0.50 2.10
N ARG A 487 40.02 0.11 2.09
CA ARG A 487 38.97 0.59 1.19
C ARG A 487 37.82 1.12 2.04
N LEU A 488 37.31 2.30 1.73
CA LEU A 488 36.15 2.92 2.39
C LEU A 488 35.20 3.45 1.32
N ASN A 489 33.91 3.25 1.53
CA ASN A 489 32.84 3.92 0.81
C ASN A 489 31.84 4.45 1.85
N ALA A 490 31.59 5.75 1.84
CA ALA A 490 30.66 6.42 2.73
C ALA A 490 29.69 7.26 1.91
N ASN A 491 28.40 7.19 2.25
CA ASN A 491 27.32 7.93 1.60
C ASN A 491 26.45 8.57 2.67
N TYR A 492 26.09 9.82 2.46
CA TYR A 492 25.14 10.54 3.27
C TYR A 492 24.04 11.11 2.38
N THR A 493 22.80 10.82 2.70
CA THR A 493 21.62 11.35 2.02
C THR A 493 20.84 12.24 2.98
N PHE A 494 20.60 13.47 2.56
CA PHE A 494 19.64 14.39 3.18
C PHE A 494 18.44 14.54 2.24
N ALA A 495 17.25 14.14 2.68
CA ALA A 495 16.09 14.11 1.81
C ALA A 495 14.82 14.68 2.45
N LYS A 496 13.88 15.10 1.60
CA LYS A 496 12.50 15.40 1.99
C LYS A 496 11.56 14.83 0.94
N THR A 497 10.60 14.03 1.38
CA THR A 497 9.49 13.56 0.55
C THR A 497 8.17 14.09 1.08
N LEU A 498 7.34 14.67 0.20
CA LEU A 498 5.95 15.05 0.50
C LEU A 498 5.02 14.33 -0.48
N ASP A 499 3.86 13.87 0.00
CA ASP A 499 2.82 13.24 -0.82
C ASP A 499 1.42 13.63 -0.34
N ASP A 500 0.39 13.28 -1.12
CA ASP A 500 -1.04 13.48 -0.81
C ASP A 500 -1.77 12.16 -0.46
N GLY A 501 -1.03 11.05 -0.42
CA GLY A 501 -1.53 9.69 -0.32
C GLY A 501 -0.38 8.71 -0.49
N LYS A 502 -0.43 7.55 0.19
CA LYS A 502 0.67 6.58 0.24
C LYS A 502 0.40 5.42 -0.72
N PHE A 503 -0.66 4.69 -0.42
CA PHE A 503 -1.15 3.55 -1.17
C PHE A 503 -2.62 3.77 -1.52
N LEU A 504 -3.12 2.85 -2.32
CA LEU A 504 -4.51 2.84 -2.75
C LEU A 504 -5.23 1.77 -1.93
N VAL A 505 -5.55 2.10 -0.68
CA VAL A 505 -6.16 1.16 0.29
C VAL A 505 -7.20 1.88 1.12
N PHE A 506 -8.04 1.11 1.83
CA PHE A 506 -9.15 1.61 2.65
C PHE A 506 -8.73 2.64 3.72
N VAL A 507 -7.52 2.50 4.27
CA VAL A 507 -6.96 3.40 5.29
C VAL A 507 -6.34 4.68 4.74
N ASP A 508 -6.12 4.76 3.44
CA ASP A 508 -5.47 5.91 2.77
C ASP A 508 -6.49 6.83 2.08
N THR A 509 -7.78 6.60 2.28
CA THR A 509 -8.83 7.56 1.89
C THR A 509 -8.66 8.85 2.69
N PRO A 510 -8.89 10.02 2.06
CA PRO A 510 -8.72 11.29 2.75
C PRO A 510 -9.63 11.35 3.98
N GLN A 511 -9.20 12.07 5.01
CA GLN A 511 -10.02 12.34 6.20
C GLN A 511 -11.25 13.20 5.85
N SER A 512 -11.16 13.93 4.75
CA SER A 512 -12.18 14.83 4.25
C SER A 512 -12.21 14.81 2.72
N ASN A 513 -13.40 14.59 2.15
CA ASN A 513 -13.60 14.63 0.70
C ASN A 513 -13.59 16.06 0.13
N ASP A 514 -13.99 17.05 0.90
CA ASP A 514 -14.03 18.46 0.52
C ASP A 514 -12.67 19.16 0.72
N GLN A 515 -11.85 18.69 1.66
CA GLN A 515 -10.55 19.28 2.01
C GLN A 515 -9.36 18.39 1.64
N ARG A 516 -9.41 17.73 0.47
CA ARG A 516 -8.35 16.80 -0.01
C ARG A 516 -6.94 17.37 -0.10
N SER A 517 -6.80 18.71 -0.14
CA SER A 517 -5.50 19.39 -0.11
C SER A 517 -4.79 19.29 1.25
N LEU A 518 -5.55 19.10 2.34
CA LEU A 518 -4.98 18.90 3.68
C LEU A 518 -4.27 17.55 3.82
N GLU A 519 -4.46 16.64 2.86
CA GLU A 519 -3.68 15.41 2.81
C GLU A 519 -2.22 15.65 2.42
N ARG A 520 -1.83 16.84 1.91
CA ARG A 520 -0.43 17.14 1.58
C ARG A 520 0.43 17.13 2.85
N ALA A 521 1.23 16.08 3.05
CA ALA A 521 2.02 15.89 4.25
C ALA A 521 3.42 15.34 3.95
N VAL A 522 4.25 15.23 5.00
CA VAL A 522 5.49 14.45 4.92
C VAL A 522 5.11 13.00 4.66
N SER A 523 5.77 12.34 3.71
CA SER A 523 5.51 10.94 3.39
C SER A 523 5.93 10.01 4.53
N ASN A 524 5.20 8.90 4.78
CA ASN A 524 5.68 7.81 5.65
C ASN A 524 6.98 7.16 5.15
N GLN A 525 7.30 7.30 3.85
CA GLN A 525 8.57 6.85 3.28
C GLN A 525 9.70 7.88 3.47
N ASN A 526 9.41 9.04 4.07
CA ASN A 526 10.40 10.08 4.28
C ASN A 526 11.46 9.67 5.31
N VAL A 527 12.69 9.54 4.84
CA VAL A 527 13.88 9.43 5.69
C VAL A 527 14.69 10.70 5.52
N ARG A 528 14.71 11.54 6.57
CA ARG A 528 15.36 12.86 6.52
C ARG A 528 16.87 12.78 6.40
N HIS A 529 17.50 11.91 7.19
CA HIS A 529 18.95 11.72 7.23
C HIS A 529 19.26 10.23 7.12
N ARG A 530 20.12 9.85 6.18
CA ARG A 530 20.62 8.48 6.07
C ARG A 530 22.11 8.48 5.79
N PHE A 531 22.89 7.86 6.66
CA PHE A 531 24.32 7.65 6.50
C PHE A 531 24.60 6.16 6.40
N VAL A 532 25.31 5.75 5.35
CA VAL A 532 25.79 4.38 5.18
C VAL A 532 27.27 4.43 4.86
N ALA A 533 28.08 3.77 5.68
CA ALA A 533 29.50 3.59 5.42
C ALA A 533 29.88 2.12 5.49
N ASN A 534 30.72 1.70 4.55
CA ASN A 534 31.32 0.39 4.53
C ASN A 534 32.82 0.53 4.36
N PHE A 535 33.58 -0.30 5.07
CA PHE A 535 35.02 -0.40 4.87
C PHE A 535 35.44 -1.85 4.73
N VAL A 536 36.56 -2.06 4.05
CA VAL A 536 37.29 -3.32 3.99
C VAL A 536 38.74 -3.04 4.33
N ALA A 537 39.27 -3.79 5.28
CA ALA A 537 40.62 -3.72 5.78
C ALA A 537 41.30 -5.09 5.66
N ASP A 538 42.22 -5.20 4.71
CA ASP A 538 43.07 -6.35 4.51
C ASP A 538 44.26 -6.29 5.48
N ALA A 539 44.53 -7.38 6.18
CA ALA A 539 45.67 -7.47 7.07
C ALA A 539 47.00 -7.46 6.29
N PRO A 540 48.10 -6.93 6.87
CA PRO A 540 49.40 -6.96 6.23
C PRO A 540 49.91 -8.40 6.09
N ASP A 541 50.80 -8.61 5.11
CA ASP A 541 51.50 -9.88 4.86
C ASP A 541 52.56 -10.18 5.93
N LYS A 542 52.12 -10.27 7.20
CA LYS A 542 52.96 -10.63 8.34
C LYS A 542 52.52 -11.97 8.93
N PRO A 543 53.43 -12.74 9.53
CA PRO A 543 53.08 -13.97 10.24
C PRO A 543 51.92 -13.73 11.23
N PHE A 544 51.08 -14.75 11.41
CA PHE A 544 49.88 -14.77 12.27
C PHE A 544 48.68 -13.92 11.83
N VAL A 545 48.88 -12.77 11.17
CA VAL A 545 47.79 -11.88 10.71
C VAL A 545 47.56 -11.91 9.20
N ARG A 546 48.45 -12.52 8.42
CA ARG A 546 48.28 -12.68 6.98
C ARG A 546 46.94 -13.36 6.63
N ASN A 547 46.36 -12.91 5.51
CA ASN A 547 45.11 -13.39 4.93
C ASN A 547 43.85 -13.13 5.78
N PHE A 548 43.93 -12.30 6.82
CA PHE A 548 42.74 -11.79 7.48
C PHE A 548 42.17 -10.59 6.72
N GLU A 549 40.85 -10.54 6.61
CA GLU A 549 40.10 -9.39 6.08
C GLU A 549 39.01 -9.03 7.10
N LEU A 550 38.96 -7.76 7.48
CA LEU A 550 37.89 -7.19 8.29
C LEU A 550 37.04 -6.27 7.41
N SER A 551 35.74 -6.48 7.38
CA SER A 551 34.81 -5.57 6.71
C SER A 551 33.67 -5.13 7.62
N SER A 552 33.12 -3.95 7.37
CA SER A 552 31.98 -3.43 8.11
C SER A 552 30.91 -2.81 7.21
N ILE A 553 29.70 -2.75 7.76
CA ILE A 553 28.63 -1.89 7.29
C ILE A 553 28.07 -1.15 8.50
N VAL A 554 28.08 0.18 8.43
CA VAL A 554 27.48 1.07 9.41
C VAL A 554 26.30 1.76 8.75
N THR A 555 25.11 1.63 9.34
CA THR A 555 23.90 2.33 8.88
C THR A 555 23.32 3.16 10.02
N LEU A 556 23.21 4.47 9.80
CA LEU A 556 22.55 5.41 10.69
C LEU A 556 21.42 6.10 9.92
N GLN A 557 20.22 6.10 10.47
CA GLN A 557 19.05 6.66 9.82
C GLN A 557 18.20 7.45 10.82
N SER A 558 17.63 8.57 10.39
CA SER A 558 16.54 9.21 11.12
C SER A 558 15.30 8.30 11.18
N PRO A 559 14.40 8.52 12.15
CA PRO A 559 13.09 7.87 12.17
C PRO A 559 12.29 8.03 10.88
N ARG A 560 11.36 7.11 10.66
CA ARG A 560 10.24 7.27 9.73
C ARG A 560 9.02 7.85 10.47
N PRO A 561 8.20 8.66 9.81
CA PRO A 561 6.98 9.18 10.40
C PRO A 561 5.79 8.23 10.20
N PHE A 562 4.82 8.33 11.10
CA PHE A 562 3.59 7.54 11.18
C PHE A 562 2.38 8.45 11.43
N THR A 563 1.26 8.10 10.82
CA THR A 563 -0.05 8.68 11.15
C THR A 563 -0.56 8.05 12.45
N MET A 564 -1.07 8.87 13.37
CA MET A 564 -1.81 8.40 14.54
C MET A 564 -3.29 8.28 14.19
N PHE A 565 -3.86 7.10 14.41
CA PHE A 565 -5.26 6.81 14.12
C PHE A 565 -6.08 6.73 15.41
N VAL A 566 -7.37 7.02 15.33
CA VAL A 566 -8.28 6.84 16.46
C VAL A 566 -8.68 5.37 16.64
N GLY A 567 -8.75 4.60 15.54
CA GLY A 567 -9.10 3.16 15.56
C GLY A 567 -10.59 2.84 15.40
N PHE A 568 -11.43 3.85 15.22
CA PHE A 568 -12.88 3.74 15.02
C PHE A 568 -13.36 4.90 14.13
N ASP A 569 -14.64 4.91 13.76
CA ASP A 569 -15.24 6.03 13.02
C ASP A 569 -15.50 7.21 13.97
N ALA A 570 -14.69 8.25 13.88
CA ALA A 570 -14.72 9.40 14.76
C ALA A 570 -15.24 10.68 14.07
N ASN A 571 -15.58 10.66 12.78
CA ASN A 571 -16.19 11.78 12.05
C ASN A 571 -17.59 11.44 11.49
N SER A 572 -18.08 10.22 11.71
CA SER A 572 -19.35 9.71 11.17
C SER A 572 -19.36 9.77 9.64
N ASP A 573 -18.30 9.27 9.00
CA ASP A 573 -18.22 9.10 7.54
C ASP A 573 -18.34 7.63 7.09
N GLY A 574 -18.37 6.68 8.04
CA GLY A 574 -18.60 5.27 7.80
C GLY A 574 -17.33 4.48 7.55
N ASN A 575 -16.18 5.14 7.61
CA ASN A 575 -14.89 4.51 7.49
C ASN A 575 -14.18 4.46 8.86
N PRO A 576 -14.20 3.31 9.55
CA PRO A 576 -13.63 3.20 10.89
C PRO A 576 -12.09 3.09 10.91
N VAL A 577 -11.41 3.13 9.74
CA VAL A 577 -9.99 2.73 9.65
C VAL A 577 -9.02 3.84 9.20
N ASN A 578 -9.49 4.92 8.56
CA ASN A 578 -8.65 6.02 8.06
C ASN A 578 -8.53 7.20 9.05
N ASP A 579 -9.23 7.12 10.17
CA ASP A 579 -9.62 8.30 10.89
C ASP A 579 -8.55 8.76 11.92
N ARG A 580 -8.17 10.05 11.87
CA ARG A 580 -7.01 10.61 12.60
C ARG A 580 -7.40 11.28 13.92
N VAL A 581 -6.47 11.29 14.88
CA VAL A 581 -6.65 11.89 16.22
C VAL A 581 -6.67 13.41 16.12
N GLY A 582 -7.80 14.03 16.51
CA GLY A 582 -8.04 15.46 16.36
C GLY A 582 -7.89 15.93 14.91
N GLU A 583 -7.25 17.09 14.72
CA GLU A 583 -6.88 17.63 13.39
C GLU A 583 -5.45 17.27 12.98
N SER A 584 -4.88 16.22 13.58
CA SER A 584 -3.49 15.86 13.30
C SER A 584 -3.33 15.57 11.81
N ALA A 585 -2.37 16.23 11.17
CA ALA A 585 -1.96 15.88 9.83
C ALA A 585 -1.44 14.43 9.77
N ARG A 586 -1.40 13.85 8.56
CA ARG A 586 -0.73 12.56 8.33
C ARG A 586 0.73 12.63 8.79
N ASP A 587 1.26 11.48 9.20
CA ASP A 587 2.70 11.29 9.40
C ASP A 587 3.35 12.27 10.40
N THR A 588 2.67 12.51 11.52
CA THR A 588 3.08 13.46 12.57
C THR A 588 3.85 12.81 13.73
N TYR A 589 3.75 11.49 13.92
CA TYR A 589 4.45 10.75 14.98
C TYR A 589 5.73 10.08 14.45
N LEU A 590 6.88 10.28 15.10
CA LEU A 590 8.17 9.72 14.63
C LEU A 590 8.52 8.39 15.31
N GLY A 591 8.93 7.38 14.55
CA GLY A 591 9.44 6.11 15.08
C GLY A 591 10.84 6.20 15.72
N ASP A 592 11.50 5.06 15.85
CA ASP A 592 12.87 4.96 16.36
C ASP A 592 13.91 5.18 15.23
N PRO A 593 15.04 5.88 15.46
CA PRO A 593 16.15 5.86 14.50
C PRO A 593 16.78 4.47 14.36
N LEU A 594 17.03 4.04 13.12
CA LEU A 594 17.85 2.86 12.82
C LEU A 594 19.32 3.17 13.05
N ARG A 595 19.98 2.39 13.91
CA ARG A 595 21.43 2.43 14.12
C ARG A 595 21.97 1.02 14.22
N THR A 596 22.71 0.58 13.20
CA THR A 596 23.33 -0.74 13.18
C THR A 596 24.78 -0.68 12.73
N VAL A 597 25.58 -1.58 13.30
CA VAL A 597 26.96 -1.86 12.91
C VAL A 597 27.05 -3.36 12.69
N ASP A 598 27.36 -3.73 11.45
CA ASP A 598 27.55 -5.10 11.05
C ASP A 598 29.04 -5.29 10.73
N LEU A 599 29.63 -6.39 11.20
CA LEU A 599 31.04 -6.70 11.02
C LEU A 599 31.21 -8.10 10.45
N ARG A 600 32.22 -8.27 9.60
CA ARG A 600 32.69 -9.57 9.13
C ARG A 600 34.19 -9.66 9.33
N LEU A 601 34.63 -10.73 9.97
CA LEU A 601 36.03 -11.13 10.02
C LEU A 601 36.18 -12.41 9.20
N SER A 602 37.05 -12.39 8.19
CA SER A 602 37.34 -13.58 7.40
C SER A 602 38.83 -13.88 7.33
N ARG A 603 39.16 -15.16 7.11
CA ARG A 603 40.53 -15.62 6.91
C ARG A 603 40.59 -16.65 5.79
N LEU A 604 41.51 -16.44 4.86
CA LEU A 604 41.87 -17.44 3.86
C LEU A 604 43.04 -18.30 4.35
N ILE A 605 42.83 -19.61 4.44
CA ILE A 605 43.82 -20.61 4.82
C ILE A 605 44.15 -21.42 3.57
N HIS A 606 45.42 -21.42 3.17
CA HIS A 606 45.88 -22.27 2.08
C HIS A 606 46.10 -23.67 2.63
N VAL A 607 45.34 -24.66 2.15
CA VAL A 607 45.45 -26.05 2.61
C VAL A 607 46.57 -26.76 1.84
N ASN A 608 46.59 -26.56 0.51
CA ASN A 608 47.66 -27.00 -0.39
C ASN A 608 47.68 -26.07 -1.63
N GLU A 609 48.42 -26.42 -2.67
CA GLU A 609 48.55 -25.62 -3.90
C GLU A 609 47.27 -25.49 -4.73
N ARG A 610 46.34 -26.45 -4.58
CA ARG A 610 45.08 -26.50 -5.34
C ARG A 610 43.87 -26.18 -4.48
N SER A 611 43.99 -26.18 -3.16
CA SER A 611 42.85 -26.05 -2.25
C SER A 611 43.02 -24.94 -1.22
N GLN A 612 41.97 -24.14 -1.06
CA GLN A 612 41.90 -23.03 -0.11
C GLN A 612 40.63 -23.12 0.73
N LEU A 613 40.77 -22.89 2.04
CA LEU A 613 39.67 -22.83 3.00
C LEU A 613 39.46 -21.37 3.42
N GLN A 614 38.30 -20.82 3.10
CA GLN A 614 37.86 -19.51 3.58
C GLN A 614 36.97 -19.69 4.80
N LEU A 615 37.40 -19.15 5.95
CA LEU A 615 36.61 -19.10 7.17
C LEU A 615 36.08 -17.67 7.36
N SER A 616 34.85 -17.52 7.83
CA SER A 616 34.33 -16.21 8.23
C SER A 616 33.39 -16.26 9.41
N VAL A 617 33.40 -15.16 10.15
CA VAL A 617 32.44 -14.85 11.22
C VAL A 617 31.78 -13.51 10.89
N ASP A 618 30.47 -13.51 10.78
CA ASP A 618 29.66 -12.33 10.55
C ASP A 618 28.85 -12.01 11.82
N SER A 619 28.81 -10.74 12.19
CA SER A 619 27.99 -10.20 13.27
C SER A 619 27.09 -9.12 12.71
N PHE A 620 25.79 -9.32 12.81
CA PHE A 620 24.77 -8.35 12.44
C PHE A 620 24.23 -7.69 13.70
N ASN A 621 24.01 -6.36 13.65
CA ASN A 621 23.60 -5.56 14.79
C ASN A 621 24.50 -5.83 16.01
N LEU A 622 25.81 -5.67 15.82
CA LEU A 622 26.85 -5.98 16.81
C LEU A 622 26.59 -5.33 18.18
N LEU A 623 26.05 -4.11 18.18
CA LEU A 623 25.75 -3.34 19.39
C LEU A 623 24.46 -3.78 20.10
N ASN A 624 23.77 -4.79 19.58
CA ASN A 624 22.53 -5.33 20.14
C ASN A 624 21.45 -4.26 20.39
N ARG A 625 21.34 -3.27 19.50
CA ARG A 625 20.35 -2.21 19.63
C ARG A 625 19.00 -2.71 19.12
N ALA A 626 17.95 -2.58 19.90
CA ALA A 626 16.59 -2.77 19.39
C ALA A 626 16.27 -1.63 18.41
N ASN A 627 16.19 -1.93 17.12
CA ASN A 627 15.84 -0.96 16.08
C ASN A 627 14.36 -1.14 15.73
N VAL A 628 13.47 -0.40 16.39
CA VAL A 628 12.03 -0.50 16.12
C VAL A 628 11.74 0.06 14.74
N ASP A 629 11.09 -0.74 13.88
CA ASP A 629 10.69 -0.30 12.55
C ASP A 629 9.32 0.38 12.62
N GLU A 630 8.34 -0.33 13.17
CA GLU A 630 6.96 0.14 13.34
C GLU A 630 6.50 0.08 14.79
N VAL A 631 5.51 0.91 15.10
CA VAL A 631 4.80 0.95 16.38
C VAL A 631 3.30 0.74 16.16
N PHE A 632 2.56 0.41 17.21
CA PHE A 632 1.11 0.53 17.18
C PHE A 632 0.69 2.00 17.13
N THR A 633 -0.07 2.38 16.12
CA THR A 633 -0.42 3.77 15.82
C THR A 633 -1.83 4.17 16.25
N VAL A 634 -2.63 3.21 16.75
CA VAL A 634 -3.97 3.47 17.27
C VAL A 634 -3.86 4.13 18.63
N TYR A 635 -4.26 5.39 18.71
CA TYR A 635 -4.39 6.12 19.97
C TYR A 635 -5.62 5.63 20.72
N GLY A 636 -6.78 5.47 20.08
CA GLY A 636 -8.00 4.98 20.75
C GLY A 636 -8.94 6.09 21.23
N PHE A 637 -8.63 7.36 20.95
CA PHE A 637 -9.48 8.52 21.26
C PHE A 637 -9.60 9.49 20.11
N LEU A 638 -10.70 10.23 20.14
CA LEU A 638 -11.06 11.24 19.15
C LEU A 638 -10.07 12.41 19.12
N ASN A 639 -9.46 12.75 20.26
CA ASN A 639 -8.57 13.89 20.42
C ASN A 639 -7.58 13.69 21.59
N PHE A 640 -6.68 14.66 21.77
CA PHE A 640 -5.78 14.72 22.93
C PHE A 640 -6.44 15.47 24.11
N VAL A 641 -7.66 15.08 24.49
CA VAL A 641 -8.38 15.63 25.65
C VAL A 641 -8.88 14.47 26.50
N ASN A 642 -8.73 14.58 27.81
CA ASN A 642 -9.21 13.57 28.73
C ASN A 642 -10.76 13.53 28.71
N PRO A 643 -11.38 12.42 28.33
CA PRO A 643 -12.84 12.31 28.20
C PRO A 643 -13.58 12.42 29.55
N VAL A 644 -12.91 12.18 30.68
CA VAL A 644 -13.50 12.24 32.02
C VAL A 644 -13.36 13.63 32.64
N THR A 645 -12.19 14.25 32.50
CA THR A 645 -11.89 15.53 33.17
C THR A 645 -12.00 16.75 32.25
N GLY A 646 -12.08 16.55 30.93
CA GLY A 646 -12.08 17.61 29.92
C GLY A 646 -10.74 18.35 29.79
N GLN A 647 -9.69 17.92 30.49
CA GLN A 647 -8.38 18.57 30.45
C GLN A 647 -7.55 18.12 29.23
N PRO A 648 -6.78 19.02 28.59
CA PRO A 648 -5.87 18.64 27.51
C PRO A 648 -4.84 17.59 27.95
N LEU A 649 -4.61 16.59 27.11
CA LEU A 649 -3.54 15.60 27.24
C LEU A 649 -2.29 16.05 26.47
N ALA A 650 -1.13 15.56 26.88
CA ALA A 650 0.09 15.76 26.11
C ALA A 650 -0.03 15.04 24.76
N VAL A 651 0.39 15.71 23.68
CA VAL A 651 0.38 15.14 22.33
C VAL A 651 1.65 14.32 22.11
N PRO A 652 1.56 13.01 21.84
CA PRO A 652 2.71 12.19 21.49
C PRO A 652 3.35 12.68 20.19
N LYS A 653 4.67 12.70 20.15
CA LYS A 653 5.48 13.17 19.00
C LYS A 653 6.45 12.14 18.49
N HIS A 654 6.97 11.26 19.36
CA HIS A 654 7.89 10.23 18.91
C HIS A 654 7.92 9.02 19.84
N TYR A 655 8.44 7.91 19.31
CA TYR A 655 8.71 6.70 20.07
C TYR A 655 9.53 7.02 21.32
N LYS A 656 9.04 6.57 22.48
CA LYS A 656 9.63 6.81 23.81
C LYS A 656 9.77 8.29 24.21
N ASP A 657 8.82 9.14 23.84
CA ASP A 657 8.72 10.51 24.38
C ASP A 657 8.18 10.58 25.83
N GLY A 658 7.73 9.45 26.39
CA GLY A 658 7.19 9.38 27.75
C GLY A 658 5.73 9.79 27.87
N VAL A 659 5.06 10.09 26.75
CA VAL A 659 3.62 10.33 26.69
C VAL A 659 2.92 8.99 26.48
N VAL A 660 2.19 8.53 27.49
CA VAL A 660 1.36 7.32 27.42
C VAL A 660 -0.11 7.71 27.28
N ASP A 661 -0.84 6.96 26.47
CA ASP A 661 -2.30 7.07 26.45
C ASP A 661 -2.85 6.35 27.71
N PRO A 662 -3.59 7.04 28.59
CA PRO A 662 -4.14 6.43 29.79
C PRO A 662 -5.24 5.39 29.52
N PHE A 663 -5.82 5.32 28.33
CA PHE A 663 -6.84 4.32 27.99
C PHE A 663 -6.50 3.44 26.79
N ASN A 664 -5.35 3.64 26.13
CA ASN A 664 -4.78 2.65 25.23
C ASN A 664 -3.28 2.42 25.51
N PRO A 665 -2.95 1.52 26.47
CA PRO A 665 -1.58 1.33 26.90
C PRO A 665 -0.66 0.69 25.84
N VAL A 666 -1.21 0.17 24.73
CA VAL A 666 -0.40 -0.41 23.65
C VAL A 666 0.04 0.62 22.60
N PHE A 667 -0.53 1.83 22.58
CA PHE A 667 -0.12 2.90 21.66
C PHE A 667 1.38 3.19 21.78
N GLY A 668 2.05 3.34 20.63
CA GLY A 668 3.48 3.64 20.56
C GLY A 668 4.40 2.49 20.98
N SER A 669 3.88 1.33 21.39
CA SER A 669 4.70 0.16 21.69
C SER A 669 5.23 -0.50 20.40
N PRO A 670 6.40 -1.17 20.44
CA PRO A 670 6.99 -1.79 19.25
C PRO A 670 6.09 -2.85 18.63
N ARG A 671 5.84 -2.72 17.33
CA ARG A 671 5.13 -3.71 16.53
C ARG A 671 6.10 -4.62 15.77
N THR A 672 7.11 -4.03 15.14
CA THR A 672 8.15 -4.74 14.38
C THR A 672 9.53 -4.15 14.66
N MET A 673 10.58 -4.94 14.46
CA MET A 673 11.97 -4.51 14.67
C MET A 673 12.85 -4.94 13.51
N LEU A 674 13.77 -4.06 13.11
CA LEU A 674 14.81 -4.33 12.12
C LEU A 674 16.00 -5.06 12.77
N ASN A 675 16.53 -6.04 12.04
CA ASN A 675 17.84 -6.67 12.25
C ASN A 675 18.09 -7.15 13.70
N PRO A 676 17.71 -8.40 14.06
CA PRO A 676 18.11 -8.97 15.34
C PRO A 676 19.64 -9.10 15.42
N ARG A 677 20.20 -9.13 16.63
CA ARG A 677 21.61 -9.50 16.79
C ARG A 677 21.79 -10.95 16.35
N GLN A 678 22.64 -11.15 15.37
CA GLN A 678 22.91 -12.46 14.80
C GLN A 678 24.41 -12.66 14.59
N PHE A 679 24.88 -13.85 14.93
CA PHE A 679 26.23 -14.31 14.58
C PHE A 679 26.10 -15.45 13.57
N GLN A 680 26.85 -15.37 12.47
CA GLN A 680 26.94 -16.41 11.46
C GLN A 680 28.39 -16.87 11.32
N PHE A 681 28.56 -18.18 11.17
CA PHE A 681 29.85 -18.81 10.93
C PHE A 681 29.78 -19.50 9.57
N ALA A 682 30.77 -19.28 8.73
CA ALA A 682 30.83 -19.92 7.41
C ALA A 682 32.23 -20.49 7.14
N ALA A 683 32.24 -21.60 6.41
CA ALA A 683 33.43 -22.22 5.87
C ALA A 683 33.18 -22.57 4.40
N LYS A 684 34.09 -22.15 3.51
CA LYS A 684 34.04 -22.45 2.09
C LYS A 684 35.35 -23.08 1.66
N LEU A 685 35.29 -24.31 1.15
CA LEU A 685 36.43 -24.98 0.52
C LEU A 685 36.37 -24.72 -0.99
N VAL A 686 37.46 -24.23 -1.56
CA VAL A 686 37.66 -24.05 -3.00
C VAL A 686 38.78 -24.99 -3.42
N PHE A 687 38.57 -25.74 -4.51
CA PHE A 687 39.49 -26.74 -5.05
C PHE A 687 39.67 -26.60 -6.56
#